data_AF-A0A943SUN5-F1
#
_entry.id   AF-A0A943SUN5-F1
#
_cell.length_a   1.000
_cell.length_b   1.000
_cell.length_c   1.000
_cell.angle_alpha   90.00
_cell.angle_beta   90.00
_cell.angle_gamma   90.00
#
_symmetry.space_group_name_H-M   'P 1'
#
loop_
_entity.id
_entity.type
_entity.pdbx_description
1 polymer ?
#
loop_
_entity_poly.entity_id
_entity_poly.type
_entity_poly.pdbx_seq_one_letter_code
_entity_poly.pdbx_strand_id
1 'polypeptide(L)'
;MNHLNKDIVFGIRKSKLGVFSVVIAILGACFLTGQSVAADQAGEQAQVQTQGQEATTSDPAGSQVDTSQYGASMPYTRYEADKGNLLGKAEVEQSQDSHSTAIEASDQTYVALKEKGDGVSFKVNEPANALTVRYTVPDGASGQLDVQVNGHSVQQLDLSSSSNWQYLNDKGIHDSAQADTRARFQFDEVHSLLPGLQLQKGDVVSLVKNRSDDVHYGLDFVEFEQAPDPIAQGDNAINIVSKGATPNDDTDDSQALYDAIYEAKQTGKNVYIPAGRFNLNRKVGIDASDMKISGAGIWHTQLHFTSDQAGGGGFDFLHQDNHVEFSDVYLSSNLRSRYGENAQYKAISGTPGKNSHIHDIWAEHFEVGMWIGDYAGKNDMKYTDGLVVENVRLRNNLADGVNFAQGTKNSIVRNSSIRGNGDDGLASWSSIADGTESAVAENNKFLHNTIELGWRAGGVGIFGGKGHEIAYNRIKDNIGDAGIRLTTVFKGHNFDLNEEGIRVHHNLLERTGTKSDIYNKHRGSIDVETRYGDIKNITIEDNVFVAPFDTGVTDHLNPNGGILNHVEVRNNQTMSQLSRPAQAGLSAPASKSVGQALKVKEEPLQVSAVKVPHQPSKVQPSKKQTGLNLKQAKTVTKTVKPNYVLKATNSKQKSFLKAPSALFLYRMMGLSQTV
;
A
#
# COMPACT_ATOMS: atom_id res chain seq x y z
N MET A 1 56.09 -5.45 -38.33
CA MET A 1 57.51 -5.13 -38.51
C MET A 1 57.85 -3.95 -37.60
N ASN A 2 58.89 -4.13 -36.77
CA ASN A 2 59.67 -3.14 -36.00
C ASN A 2 58.95 -2.44 -34.84
N HIS A 3 59.19 -2.87 -33.60
CA HIS A 3 60.29 -2.51 -32.66
C HIS A 3 59.83 -1.41 -31.68
N LEU A 4 59.49 -1.73 -30.43
CA LEU A 4 60.35 -1.83 -29.21
C LEU A 4 61.13 -0.54 -28.84
N ASN A 5 60.72 0.11 -27.74
CA ASN A 5 61.48 0.47 -26.51
C ASN A 5 60.79 1.66 -25.81
N LYS A 6 60.30 1.50 -24.58
CA LYS A 6 61.01 1.73 -23.30
C LYS A 6 61.66 3.11 -23.22
N ASP A 7 61.11 3.99 -22.37
CA ASP A 7 61.81 4.37 -21.14
C ASP A 7 60.93 5.16 -20.17
N ILE A 8 61.05 4.77 -18.90
CA ILE A 8 60.49 5.40 -17.70
C ILE A 8 61.52 6.43 -17.22
N VAL A 9 61.09 7.66 -16.92
CA VAL A 9 61.86 8.59 -16.07
C VAL A 9 60.96 9.06 -14.93
N PHE A 10 61.37 8.70 -13.71
CA PHE A 10 60.84 9.21 -12.46
C PHE A 10 61.23 10.68 -12.26
N GLY A 11 60.25 11.54 -12.05
CA GLY A 11 60.44 12.92 -11.55
C GLY A 11 59.59 13.13 -10.30
N ILE A 12 60.20 13.01 -9.12
CA ILE A 12 59.59 13.36 -7.84
C ILE A 12 59.75 14.86 -7.63
N ARG A 13 58.64 15.62 -7.59
CA ARG A 13 58.55 16.92 -6.91
C ARG A 13 57.38 16.92 -5.94
N LYS A 14 57.69 17.15 -4.67
CA LYS A 14 56.72 17.39 -3.58
C LYS A 14 56.15 18.80 -3.71
N SER A 15 54.82 18.94 -3.71
CA SER A 15 54.14 20.06 -3.04
C SER A 15 52.65 19.77 -2.78
N LYS A 16 52.31 19.97 -1.51
CA LYS A 16 51.06 19.87 -0.74
C LYS A 16 49.73 20.28 -1.41
N LEU A 17 48.73 19.45 -1.06
CA LEU A 17 47.34 19.71 -0.65
C LEU A 17 46.34 20.38 -1.62
N GLY A 18 45.33 19.59 -1.98
CA GLY A 18 44.01 20.01 -2.47
C GLY A 18 43.16 18.76 -2.71
N VAL A 19 42.56 18.23 -1.64
CA VAL A 19 41.70 17.03 -1.70
C VAL A 19 40.39 17.39 -2.41
N PHE A 20 40.20 16.90 -3.62
CA PHE A 20 38.90 16.73 -4.24
C PHE A 20 38.64 15.23 -4.35
N SER A 21 37.70 14.73 -3.55
CA SER A 21 37.19 13.37 -3.65
C SER A 21 36.41 13.21 -4.95
N VAL A 22 36.99 12.49 -5.91
CA VAL A 22 36.26 11.91 -7.04
C VAL A 22 35.85 10.51 -6.60
N VAL A 23 34.55 10.29 -6.37
CA VAL A 23 33.98 8.95 -6.22
C VAL A 23 33.83 8.36 -7.61
N ILE A 24 34.74 7.45 -7.97
CA ILE A 24 34.62 6.58 -9.15
C ILE A 24 33.92 5.30 -8.67
N ALA A 25 32.80 4.98 -9.33
CA ALA A 25 32.16 3.68 -9.27
C ALA A 25 33.02 2.63 -9.98
N ILE A 26 33.33 1.51 -9.33
CA ILE A 26 33.82 0.29 -10.01
C ILE A 26 33.15 -0.93 -9.36
N LEU A 27 32.27 -1.58 -10.13
CA LEU A 27 32.01 -3.02 -10.05
C LEU A 27 33.17 -3.76 -10.73
N GLY A 28 33.64 -4.87 -10.14
CA GLY A 28 34.42 -5.87 -10.88
C GLY A 28 35.51 -6.60 -10.08
N ALA A 29 35.16 -7.81 -9.64
CA ALA A 29 35.96 -9.04 -9.51
C ALA A 29 37.42 -8.97 -9.02
N CYS A 30 37.70 -9.71 -7.94
CA CYS A 30 38.95 -10.49 -7.79
C CYS A 30 38.72 -11.70 -6.86
N PHE A 31 38.99 -12.90 -7.40
CA PHE A 31 39.17 -14.15 -6.67
C PHE A 31 40.64 -14.31 -6.24
N LEU A 32 40.85 -14.98 -5.09
CA LEU A 32 42.07 -15.65 -4.59
C LEU A 32 43.21 -14.70 -4.16
N THR A 33 43.85 -14.79 -2.99
CA THR A 33 44.25 -15.92 -2.12
C THR A 33 44.61 -15.39 -0.71
N GLY A 34 44.43 -16.17 0.37
CA GLY A 34 45.23 -15.93 1.59
C GLY A 34 44.64 -16.36 2.94
N GLN A 35 44.78 -17.65 3.23
CA GLN A 35 44.91 -18.31 4.55
C GLN A 35 43.88 -18.05 5.67
N SER A 36 43.17 -19.14 5.95
CA SER A 36 42.38 -19.46 7.13
C SER A 36 43.14 -19.28 8.45
N VAL A 37 42.59 -18.44 9.33
CA VAL A 37 42.77 -18.60 10.78
C VAL A 37 41.56 -19.37 11.27
N ALA A 38 41.78 -20.61 11.70
CA ALA A 38 40.76 -21.44 12.30
C ALA A 38 40.31 -20.81 13.63
N ALA A 39 39.12 -20.21 13.63
CA ALA A 39 38.35 -19.99 14.84
C ALA A 39 37.38 -21.17 14.96
N ASP A 40 37.75 -22.11 15.82
CA ASP A 40 36.94 -23.25 16.22
C ASP A 40 35.79 -22.74 17.10
N GLN A 41 34.65 -22.42 16.47
CA GLN A 41 33.36 -22.41 17.12
C GLN A 41 32.36 -23.10 16.19
N ALA A 42 32.28 -24.42 16.35
CA ALA A 42 31.13 -25.19 15.92
C ALA A 42 29.90 -24.72 16.74
N GLY A 43 29.26 -23.64 16.29
CA GLY A 43 27.90 -23.33 16.67
C GLY A 43 26.98 -24.35 16.02
N GLU A 44 26.29 -25.13 16.83
CA GLU A 44 25.25 -26.07 16.41
C GLU A 44 24.22 -25.29 15.58
N GLN A 45 24.16 -25.52 14.26
CA GLN A 45 23.13 -24.92 13.40
C GLN A 45 21.79 -25.55 13.80
N ALA A 46 21.02 -24.86 14.63
CA ALA A 46 19.66 -25.26 14.95
C ALA A 46 18.82 -25.14 13.67
N GLN A 47 18.49 -26.29 13.06
CA GLN A 47 17.38 -26.38 12.12
C GLN A 47 16.08 -25.97 12.82
N VAL A 48 15.08 -25.52 12.05
CA VAL A 48 13.72 -25.23 12.56
C VAL A 48 13.28 -26.37 13.48
N GLN A 49 13.13 -26.08 14.78
CA GLN A 49 12.59 -27.05 15.72
C GLN A 49 11.08 -27.17 15.46
N THR A 50 10.71 -28.08 14.56
CA THR A 50 9.32 -28.47 14.34
C THR A 50 8.84 -29.31 15.52
N GLN A 51 8.37 -28.66 16.59
CA GLN A 51 7.59 -29.34 17.62
C GLN A 51 6.14 -29.48 17.13
N GLY A 52 5.91 -30.47 16.27
CA GLY A 52 4.61 -30.80 15.70
C GLY A 52 4.74 -31.12 14.23
N GLN A 53 4.32 -32.32 13.82
CA GLN A 53 4.16 -32.65 12.40
C GLN A 53 3.12 -31.67 11.80
N GLU A 54 3.42 -31.03 10.66
CA GLU A 54 2.35 -30.49 9.81
C GLU A 54 1.36 -31.63 9.59
N ALA A 55 0.15 -31.49 10.13
CA ALA A 55 -0.90 -32.47 9.93
C ALA A 55 -1.37 -32.33 8.48
N THR A 56 -0.83 -33.16 7.60
CA THR A 56 -1.28 -33.27 6.21
C THR A 56 -2.56 -34.08 6.20
N THR A 57 -3.70 -33.39 6.13
CA THR A 57 -5.00 -34.05 5.99
C THR A 57 -5.24 -34.36 4.51
N SER A 58 -5.09 -35.64 4.13
CA SER A 58 -5.33 -36.14 2.78
C SER A 58 -6.81 -36.47 2.49
N ASP A 59 -7.69 -36.36 3.50
CA ASP A 59 -9.12 -36.64 3.38
C ASP A 59 -9.95 -35.33 3.27
N PRO A 60 -10.49 -35.00 2.07
CA PRO A 60 -11.30 -33.80 1.84
C PRO A 60 -12.60 -33.79 2.64
N ALA A 61 -13.05 -34.94 3.16
CA ALA A 61 -14.31 -35.09 3.88
C ALA A 61 -14.18 -34.86 5.40
N GLY A 62 -12.96 -34.81 5.95
CA GLY A 62 -12.70 -34.87 7.39
C GLY A 62 -12.36 -33.54 8.10
N SER A 63 -12.13 -32.45 7.38
CA SER A 63 -11.89 -31.13 8.02
C SER A 63 -12.64 -30.03 7.27
N GLN A 64 -13.79 -29.61 7.83
CA GLN A 64 -14.38 -28.33 7.47
C GLN A 64 -13.62 -27.25 8.22
N VAL A 65 -12.72 -26.55 7.54
CA VAL A 65 -12.17 -25.29 8.06
C VAL A 65 -13.25 -24.24 7.89
N ASP A 66 -13.70 -23.64 9.00
CA ASP A 66 -14.55 -22.46 8.94
C ASP A 66 -13.72 -21.28 8.44
N THR A 67 -13.94 -20.89 7.18
CA THR A 67 -13.19 -19.79 6.56
C THR A 67 -13.76 -18.41 6.89
N SER A 68 -14.92 -18.32 7.55
CA SER A 68 -15.63 -17.06 7.80
C SER A 68 -14.90 -16.12 8.77
N GLN A 69 -13.96 -16.66 9.55
CA GLN A 69 -13.13 -15.90 10.48
C GLN A 69 -11.93 -15.19 9.82
N TYR A 70 -11.56 -15.56 8.59
CA TYR A 70 -10.37 -15.03 7.91
C TYR A 70 -10.71 -13.94 6.90
N GLY A 71 -9.81 -12.97 6.77
CA GLY A 71 -9.89 -11.92 5.78
C GLY A 71 -10.73 -10.73 6.22
N ALA A 72 -10.81 -9.74 5.33
CA ALA A 72 -11.60 -8.54 5.51
C ALA A 72 -13.08 -8.80 5.21
N SER A 73 -13.95 -8.18 6.01
CA SER A 73 -15.38 -8.04 5.75
C SER A 73 -15.61 -6.81 4.89
N MET A 74 -15.80 -7.02 3.59
CA MET A 74 -16.02 -5.96 2.60
C MET A 74 -17.48 -5.90 2.15
N PRO A 75 -17.99 -4.72 1.74
CA PRO A 75 -19.40 -4.54 1.37
C PRO A 75 -19.75 -5.11 -0.03
N TYR A 76 -18.75 -5.50 -0.82
CA TYR A 76 -18.97 -6.09 -2.14
C TYR A 76 -19.16 -7.61 -2.11
N THR A 77 -19.87 -8.12 -3.10
CA THR A 77 -19.93 -9.55 -3.43
C THR A 77 -19.18 -9.80 -4.73
N ARG A 78 -18.21 -10.74 -4.73
CA ARG A 78 -17.46 -11.16 -5.93
C ARG A 78 -18.19 -12.24 -6.70
N TYR A 79 -18.10 -12.17 -8.03
CA TYR A 79 -18.53 -13.18 -8.99
C TYR A 79 -17.37 -13.49 -9.94
N GLU A 80 -16.79 -14.68 -9.83
CA GLU A 80 -15.72 -15.15 -10.72
C GLU A 80 -16.27 -15.34 -12.15
N ALA A 81 -15.57 -14.82 -13.16
CA ALA A 81 -16.05 -14.81 -14.54
C ALA A 81 -16.22 -16.23 -15.10
N ASP A 82 -15.34 -17.15 -14.72
CA ASP A 82 -15.40 -18.55 -15.15
C ASP A 82 -16.59 -19.34 -14.55
N LYS A 83 -17.26 -18.78 -13.53
CA LYS A 83 -18.52 -19.32 -12.96
C LYS A 83 -19.77 -18.65 -13.53
N GLY A 84 -19.61 -17.60 -14.34
CA GLY A 84 -20.71 -16.95 -15.03
C GLY A 84 -21.17 -17.73 -16.27
N ASN A 85 -22.27 -17.29 -16.87
CA ASN A 85 -22.73 -17.84 -18.14
C ASN A 85 -22.00 -17.13 -19.30
N LEU A 86 -21.18 -17.87 -20.04
CA LEU A 86 -20.45 -17.34 -21.18
C LEU A 86 -21.41 -16.91 -22.31
N LEU A 87 -21.06 -15.82 -22.98
CA LEU A 87 -21.78 -15.27 -24.13
C LEU A 87 -20.88 -15.31 -25.37
N GLY A 88 -21.50 -15.38 -26.55
CA GLY A 88 -20.77 -15.40 -27.82
C GLY A 88 -19.87 -16.63 -27.94
N LYS A 89 -18.59 -16.39 -28.24
CA LYS A 89 -17.52 -17.38 -28.30
C LYS A 89 -16.48 -17.16 -27.19
N ALA A 90 -16.88 -16.55 -26.07
CA ALA A 90 -16.00 -16.40 -24.92
C ALA A 90 -15.51 -17.78 -24.43
N GLU A 91 -14.24 -17.86 -24.04
CA GLU A 91 -13.57 -19.10 -23.66
C GLU A 91 -12.92 -18.95 -22.28
N VAL A 92 -12.91 -20.02 -21.48
CA VAL A 92 -12.19 -20.06 -20.20
C VAL A 92 -10.72 -20.38 -20.47
N GLU A 93 -9.83 -19.52 -19.98
CA GLU A 93 -8.38 -19.70 -20.01
C GLU A 93 -7.90 -20.03 -18.59
N GLN A 94 -7.17 -21.12 -18.43
CA GLN A 94 -6.64 -21.58 -17.15
C GLN A 94 -5.21 -22.10 -17.32
N SER A 95 -4.29 -21.61 -16.49
CA SER A 95 -2.91 -22.09 -16.52
C SER A 95 -2.14 -21.73 -15.26
N GLN A 96 -1.31 -22.65 -14.79
CA GLN A 96 -0.29 -22.39 -13.77
C GLN A 96 1.09 -22.14 -14.39
N ASP A 97 1.18 -22.07 -15.72
CA ASP A 97 2.43 -21.72 -16.38
C ASP A 97 2.81 -20.30 -16.01
N SER A 98 4.06 -20.14 -15.63
CA SER A 98 4.57 -18.90 -15.12
C SER A 98 4.45 -17.77 -16.18
N HIS A 99 4.66 -18.05 -17.46
CA HIS A 99 4.53 -17.06 -18.54
C HIS A 99 3.09 -16.80 -18.97
N SER A 100 2.11 -17.56 -18.50
CA SER A 100 0.71 -17.34 -18.84
C SER A 100 0.16 -16.10 -18.16
N THR A 101 -0.75 -15.38 -18.82
CA THR A 101 -1.57 -14.35 -18.17
C THR A 101 -2.44 -14.96 -17.06
N ALA A 102 -2.93 -16.19 -17.26
CA ALA A 102 -3.83 -16.85 -16.30
C ALA A 102 -3.21 -17.03 -14.91
N ILE A 103 -1.88 -17.09 -14.77
CA ILE A 103 -1.23 -17.22 -13.45
C ILE A 103 -1.56 -16.05 -12.51
N GLU A 104 -1.88 -14.87 -13.05
CA GLU A 104 -2.20 -13.64 -12.29
C GLU A 104 -3.72 -13.42 -12.12
N ALA A 105 -4.56 -14.33 -12.60
CA ALA A 105 -6.00 -14.32 -12.40
C ALA A 105 -6.39 -15.03 -11.10
N SER A 106 -7.55 -14.68 -10.54
CA SER A 106 -8.14 -15.41 -9.40
C SER A 106 -8.29 -16.88 -9.75
N ASP A 107 -7.87 -17.78 -8.85
CA ASP A 107 -7.89 -19.23 -9.09
C ASP A 107 -7.13 -19.67 -10.38
N GLN A 108 -6.20 -18.83 -10.85
CA GLN A 108 -5.44 -18.99 -12.09
C GLN A 108 -6.31 -19.16 -13.34
N THR A 109 -7.51 -18.54 -13.35
CA THR A 109 -8.52 -18.75 -14.38
C THR A 109 -9.19 -17.42 -14.74
N TYR A 110 -9.39 -17.15 -16.03
CA TYR A 110 -10.15 -15.99 -16.50
C TYR A 110 -10.95 -16.35 -17.76
N VAL A 111 -11.84 -15.46 -18.21
CA VAL A 111 -12.59 -15.61 -19.47
C VAL A 111 -12.02 -14.70 -20.55
N ALA A 112 -11.57 -15.27 -21.66
CA ALA A 112 -11.11 -14.54 -22.83
C ALA A 112 -12.27 -14.08 -23.72
N LEU A 113 -12.26 -12.80 -24.10
CA LEU A 113 -13.21 -12.19 -25.03
C LEU A 113 -12.45 -11.77 -26.31
N LYS A 114 -12.65 -12.49 -27.40
CA LYS A 114 -11.87 -12.33 -28.64
C LYS A 114 -12.67 -11.54 -29.68
N GLU A 115 -13.96 -11.81 -29.80
CA GLU A 115 -14.85 -11.21 -30.78
C GLU A 115 -15.85 -10.24 -30.12
N LYS A 116 -16.34 -9.26 -30.90
CA LYS A 116 -17.46 -8.41 -30.46
C LYS A 116 -18.66 -9.29 -30.10
N GLY A 117 -19.26 -9.04 -28.93
CA GLY A 117 -20.39 -9.82 -28.42
C GLY A 117 -19.99 -10.98 -27.51
N ASP A 118 -18.70 -11.31 -27.42
CA ASP A 118 -18.20 -12.18 -26.36
C ASP A 118 -18.39 -11.52 -25.00
N GLY A 119 -18.74 -12.30 -23.99
CA GLY A 119 -18.95 -11.75 -22.64
C GLY A 119 -19.27 -12.79 -21.60
N VAL A 120 -19.64 -12.33 -20.42
CA VAL A 120 -20.07 -13.16 -19.29
C VAL A 120 -21.30 -12.54 -18.64
N SER A 121 -22.30 -13.36 -18.35
CA SER A 121 -23.48 -12.98 -17.56
C SER A 121 -23.42 -13.53 -16.14
N PHE A 122 -23.81 -12.70 -15.19
CA PHE A 122 -23.84 -12.97 -13.76
C PHE A 122 -25.25 -12.78 -13.24
N LYS A 123 -25.68 -13.64 -12.32
CA LYS A 123 -26.94 -13.48 -11.59
C LYS A 123 -26.65 -12.83 -10.25
N VAL A 124 -27.22 -11.65 -10.02
CA VAL A 124 -27.01 -10.85 -8.80
C VAL A 124 -27.65 -11.58 -7.60
N ASN A 125 -26.89 -11.73 -6.52
CA ASN A 125 -27.33 -12.38 -5.28
C ASN A 125 -27.74 -11.38 -4.19
N GLU A 126 -27.15 -10.19 -4.19
CA GLU A 126 -27.37 -9.13 -3.19
C GLU A 126 -27.58 -7.78 -3.90
N PRO A 127 -28.38 -6.85 -3.34
CA PRO A 127 -28.58 -5.53 -3.93
C PRO A 127 -27.27 -4.77 -4.13
N ALA A 128 -27.16 -4.07 -5.25
CA ALA A 128 -25.98 -3.29 -5.60
C ALA A 128 -26.33 -2.11 -6.52
N ASN A 129 -25.52 -1.07 -6.51
CA ASN A 129 -25.63 0.10 -7.40
C ASN A 129 -24.26 0.52 -7.97
N ALA A 130 -23.23 -0.30 -7.74
CA ALA A 130 -21.87 -0.08 -8.21
C ALA A 130 -21.22 -1.42 -8.59
N LEU A 131 -20.22 -1.34 -9.46
CA LEU A 131 -19.42 -2.49 -9.87
C LEU A 131 -17.93 -2.16 -9.94
N THR A 132 -17.09 -3.16 -9.72
CA THR A 132 -15.66 -3.17 -10.02
C THR A 132 -15.35 -4.41 -10.85
N VAL A 133 -14.70 -4.25 -12.01
CA VAL A 133 -14.32 -5.36 -12.90
C VAL A 133 -12.81 -5.47 -12.89
N ARG A 134 -12.29 -6.67 -12.61
CA ARG A 134 -10.88 -6.99 -12.82
C ARG A 134 -10.70 -7.60 -14.20
N TYR A 135 -9.83 -7.00 -14.99
CA TYR A 135 -9.68 -7.31 -16.41
C TYR A 135 -8.21 -7.27 -16.85
N THR A 136 -7.95 -7.78 -18.05
CA THR A 136 -6.68 -7.59 -18.76
C THR A 136 -6.95 -7.22 -20.22
N VAL A 137 -6.12 -6.33 -20.76
CA VAL A 137 -5.98 -6.06 -22.20
C VAL A 137 -4.48 -5.98 -22.50
N PRO A 138 -4.02 -6.29 -23.73
CA PRO A 138 -2.61 -6.27 -24.10
C PRO A 138 -1.93 -4.94 -23.77
N ASP A 139 -0.62 -4.98 -23.48
CA ASP A 139 0.18 -3.77 -23.27
C ASP A 139 0.06 -2.79 -24.45
N GLY A 140 -0.07 -1.51 -24.14
CA GLY A 140 -0.37 -0.42 -25.07
C GLY A 140 -1.78 -0.42 -25.67
N ALA A 141 -2.67 -1.33 -25.29
CA ALA A 141 -4.03 -1.42 -25.83
C ALA A 141 -5.09 -0.79 -24.92
N SER A 142 -6.26 -0.54 -25.50
CA SER A 142 -7.48 -0.17 -24.78
C SER A 142 -8.65 -1.00 -25.29
N GLY A 143 -9.66 -1.16 -24.45
CA GLY A 143 -10.87 -1.92 -24.77
C GLY A 143 -12.12 -1.20 -24.30
N GLN A 144 -13.27 -1.83 -24.53
CA GLN A 144 -14.53 -1.33 -23.98
C GLN A 144 -15.50 -2.48 -23.69
N LEU A 145 -16.05 -2.48 -22.48
CA LEU A 145 -17.12 -3.38 -22.06
C LEU A 145 -18.45 -2.63 -22.03
N ASP A 146 -19.45 -3.21 -22.68
CA ASP A 146 -20.84 -2.86 -22.47
C ASP A 146 -21.36 -3.59 -21.22
N VAL A 147 -21.84 -2.82 -20.25
CA VAL A 147 -22.55 -3.33 -19.08
C VAL A 147 -24.03 -3.38 -19.42
N GLN A 148 -24.59 -4.58 -19.41
CA GLN A 148 -26.00 -4.80 -19.67
C GLN A 148 -26.69 -5.32 -18.43
N VAL A 149 -27.90 -4.83 -18.14
CA VAL A 149 -28.75 -5.32 -17.07
C VAL A 149 -30.06 -5.80 -17.64
N ASN A 150 -30.38 -7.07 -17.41
CA ASN A 150 -31.54 -7.75 -17.96
C ASN A 150 -31.64 -7.61 -19.50
N GLY A 151 -30.49 -7.63 -20.19
CA GLY A 151 -30.37 -7.52 -21.65
C GLY A 151 -30.35 -6.10 -22.22
N HIS A 152 -30.42 -5.07 -21.36
CA HIS A 152 -30.36 -3.67 -21.78
C HIS A 152 -29.02 -3.04 -21.40
N SER A 153 -28.35 -2.37 -22.35
CA SER A 153 -27.14 -1.58 -22.07
C SER A 153 -27.45 -0.46 -21.09
N VAL A 154 -26.65 -0.33 -20.04
CA VAL A 154 -26.80 0.71 -18.99
C VAL A 154 -25.56 1.56 -18.83
N GLN A 155 -24.37 1.05 -19.16
CA GLN A 155 -23.11 1.75 -18.98
C GLN A 155 -22.05 1.19 -19.95
N GLN A 156 -21.10 2.02 -20.35
CA GLN A 156 -19.87 1.59 -21.03
C GLN A 156 -18.69 1.78 -20.08
N LEU A 157 -17.81 0.78 -20.00
CA LEU A 157 -16.56 0.85 -19.25
C LEU A 157 -15.41 0.86 -20.23
N ASP A 158 -14.58 1.90 -20.18
CA ASP A 158 -13.34 1.94 -20.95
C ASP A 158 -12.24 1.17 -20.19
N LEU A 159 -11.57 0.29 -20.91
CA LEU A 159 -10.46 -0.53 -20.41
C LEU A 159 -9.14 0.06 -20.91
N SER A 160 -8.12 0.11 -20.06
CA SER A 160 -6.82 0.66 -20.38
C SER A 160 -5.71 -0.25 -19.85
N SER A 161 -4.62 -0.40 -20.61
CA SER A 161 -3.39 -1.02 -20.10
C SER A 161 -2.41 -0.01 -19.51
N SER A 162 -2.82 1.24 -19.28
CA SER A 162 -1.89 2.36 -19.07
C SER A 162 -1.17 2.34 -17.73
N SER A 163 -1.78 1.75 -16.71
CA SER A 163 -1.30 1.79 -15.32
C SER A 163 -0.71 0.47 -14.85
N ASN A 164 -0.82 -0.58 -15.67
CA ASN A 164 -0.36 -1.92 -15.40
C ASN A 164 0.70 -2.33 -16.46
N TRP A 165 1.14 -3.58 -16.44
CA TRP A 165 2.31 -4.11 -17.17
C TRP A 165 3.66 -3.67 -16.59
N GLN A 166 4.38 -4.65 -16.05
CA GLN A 166 5.76 -4.56 -15.62
C GLN A 166 6.52 -5.80 -16.11
N TYR A 167 7.82 -5.65 -16.37
CA TYR A 167 8.61 -6.71 -16.98
C TYR A 167 9.79 -7.07 -16.10
N LEU A 168 9.86 -8.31 -15.64
CA LEU A 168 10.80 -8.74 -14.61
C LEU A 168 11.86 -9.70 -15.15
N ASN A 169 13.09 -9.54 -14.67
CA ASN A 169 14.14 -10.55 -14.74
C ASN A 169 14.98 -10.51 -13.45
N ASP A 170 16.04 -11.31 -13.40
CA ASP A 170 17.00 -11.38 -12.28
C ASP A 170 17.75 -10.05 -12.03
N LYS A 171 17.66 -9.09 -12.97
CA LYS A 171 18.28 -7.75 -12.87
C LYS A 171 17.32 -6.68 -12.36
N GLY A 172 16.02 -6.96 -12.25
CA GLY A 172 15.04 -6.02 -11.71
C GLY A 172 13.76 -5.91 -12.52
N ILE A 173 13.04 -4.82 -12.29
CA ILE A 173 11.76 -4.47 -12.94
C ILE A 173 12.03 -3.43 -14.04
N HIS A 174 11.35 -3.60 -15.18
CA HIS A 174 11.42 -2.72 -16.35
C HIS A 174 10.01 -2.28 -16.76
N ASP A 175 9.87 -1.03 -17.18
CA ASP A 175 8.59 -0.45 -17.61
C ASP A 175 8.18 -0.83 -19.05
N SER A 176 9.00 -1.63 -19.75
CA SER A 176 8.74 -2.08 -21.11
C SER A 176 9.31 -3.46 -21.36
N ALA A 177 8.72 -4.17 -22.32
CA ALA A 177 9.19 -5.50 -22.72
C ALA A 177 10.64 -5.45 -23.20
N GLN A 178 11.43 -6.41 -22.74
CA GLN A 178 12.83 -6.59 -23.12
C GLN A 178 13.09 -8.07 -23.39
N ALA A 179 14.25 -8.39 -23.97
CA ALA A 179 14.68 -9.78 -24.07
C ALA A 179 14.82 -10.38 -22.65
N ASP A 180 14.41 -11.64 -22.50
CA ASP A 180 14.53 -12.42 -21.26
C ASP A 180 13.75 -11.85 -20.06
N THR A 181 12.79 -10.95 -20.27
CA THR A 181 11.86 -10.52 -19.22
C THR A 181 10.55 -11.29 -19.27
N ARG A 182 9.92 -11.43 -18.11
CA ARG A 182 8.59 -11.99 -17.93
C ARG A 182 7.61 -10.88 -17.58
N ALA A 183 6.50 -10.79 -18.31
CA ALA A 183 5.43 -9.84 -18.01
C ALA A 183 4.79 -10.18 -16.65
N ARG A 184 4.44 -9.13 -15.91
CA ARG A 184 3.72 -9.10 -14.64
C ARG A 184 2.78 -7.91 -14.60
N PHE A 185 1.95 -7.86 -13.58
CA PHE A 185 0.96 -6.83 -13.41
C PHE A 185 0.03 -6.78 -14.63
N GLN A 186 -0.37 -7.96 -15.12
CA GLN A 186 -1.07 -8.08 -16.41
C GLN A 186 -2.56 -7.72 -16.32
N PHE A 187 -3.12 -7.67 -15.10
CA PHE A 187 -4.50 -7.28 -14.84
C PHE A 187 -4.57 -5.91 -14.18
N ASP A 188 -5.70 -5.24 -14.37
CA ASP A 188 -6.07 -4.00 -13.73
C ASP A 188 -7.56 -4.03 -13.32
N GLU A 189 -8.01 -3.02 -12.58
CA GLU A 189 -9.41 -2.86 -12.19
C GLU A 189 -10.04 -1.60 -12.80
N VAL A 190 -11.32 -1.67 -13.12
CA VAL A 190 -12.14 -0.50 -13.49
C VAL A 190 -13.44 -0.54 -12.69
N HIS A 191 -13.89 0.61 -12.20
CA HIS A 191 -15.09 0.70 -11.37
C HIS A 191 -16.03 1.79 -11.84
N SER A 192 -17.31 1.62 -11.54
CA SER A 192 -18.34 2.61 -11.88
C SER A 192 -19.56 2.48 -10.97
N LEU A 193 -20.13 3.63 -10.58
CA LEU A 193 -21.51 3.71 -10.13
C LEU A 193 -22.44 3.40 -11.31
N LEU A 194 -23.64 2.90 -11.03
CA LEU A 194 -24.70 2.66 -12.02
C LEU A 194 -25.81 3.72 -11.82
N PRO A 195 -25.73 4.90 -12.47
CA PRO A 195 -26.59 6.03 -12.13
C PRO A 195 -28.06 5.72 -12.37
N GLY A 196 -28.89 5.95 -11.34
CA GLY A 196 -30.34 5.71 -11.42
C GLY A 196 -30.73 4.23 -11.50
N LEU A 197 -29.79 3.30 -11.29
CA LEU A 197 -30.04 1.87 -11.32
C LEU A 197 -29.72 1.25 -9.95
N GLN A 198 -30.65 0.42 -9.48
CA GLN A 198 -30.48 -0.38 -8.28
C GLN A 198 -30.68 -1.85 -8.68
N LEU A 199 -29.58 -2.59 -8.75
CA LEU A 199 -29.60 -4.03 -8.95
C LEU A 199 -30.31 -4.69 -7.79
N GLN A 200 -31.18 -5.64 -8.13
CA GLN A 200 -31.90 -6.49 -7.21
C GLN A 200 -31.40 -7.92 -7.32
N LYS A 201 -31.59 -8.69 -6.25
CA LYS A 201 -31.37 -10.13 -6.30
C LYS A 201 -32.17 -10.75 -7.45
N GLY A 202 -31.47 -11.48 -8.32
CA GLY A 202 -32.04 -12.14 -9.49
C GLY A 202 -31.85 -11.39 -10.81
N ASP A 203 -31.48 -10.11 -10.79
CA ASP A 203 -31.09 -9.39 -12.00
C ASP A 203 -29.90 -10.08 -12.67
N VAL A 204 -29.87 -10.01 -14.00
CA VAL A 204 -28.76 -10.54 -14.80
C VAL A 204 -27.92 -9.38 -15.30
N VAL A 205 -26.67 -9.31 -14.84
CA VAL A 205 -25.69 -8.34 -15.34
C VAL A 205 -24.76 -9.04 -16.32
N SER A 206 -24.58 -8.49 -17.52
CA SER A 206 -23.64 -9.01 -18.51
C SER A 206 -22.55 -7.99 -18.80
N LEU A 207 -21.30 -8.45 -18.89
CA LEU A 207 -20.15 -7.67 -19.32
C LEU A 207 -19.76 -8.16 -20.71
N VAL A 208 -19.94 -7.33 -21.73
CA VAL A 208 -19.84 -7.75 -23.15
C VAL A 208 -18.80 -6.90 -23.87
N LYS A 209 -17.87 -7.52 -24.59
CA LYS A 209 -16.94 -6.82 -25.47
C LYS A 209 -17.72 -6.04 -26.54
N ASN A 210 -17.59 -4.71 -26.52
CA ASN A 210 -18.41 -3.83 -27.36
C ASN A 210 -17.76 -3.51 -28.71
N ARG A 211 -16.41 -3.43 -28.75
CA ARG A 211 -15.67 -3.06 -29.97
C ARG A 211 -15.47 -4.23 -30.91
N SER A 212 -15.59 -3.95 -32.21
CA SER A 212 -15.25 -4.87 -33.31
C SER A 212 -13.81 -4.64 -33.74
N ASP A 213 -12.88 -4.92 -32.83
CA ASP A 213 -11.43 -4.84 -33.03
C ASP A 213 -10.76 -6.18 -32.69
N ASP A 214 -9.48 -6.32 -33.05
CA ASP A 214 -8.68 -7.53 -32.80
C ASP A 214 -8.03 -7.53 -31.40
N VAL A 215 -8.47 -6.64 -30.49
CA VAL A 215 -7.92 -6.57 -29.13
C VAL A 215 -8.60 -7.61 -28.26
N HIS A 216 -7.85 -8.61 -27.78
CA HIS A 216 -8.38 -9.63 -26.88
C HIS A 216 -8.51 -9.08 -25.46
N TYR A 217 -9.64 -9.30 -24.80
CA TYR A 217 -9.83 -8.93 -23.40
C TYR A 217 -9.80 -10.20 -22.54
N GLY A 218 -9.43 -10.07 -21.28
CA GLY A 218 -9.65 -11.09 -20.27
C GLY A 218 -10.50 -10.53 -19.14
N LEU A 219 -11.51 -11.27 -18.70
CA LEU A 219 -12.32 -10.98 -17.52
C LEU A 219 -11.98 -11.98 -16.41
N ASP A 220 -11.50 -11.48 -15.28
CA ASP A 220 -11.21 -12.30 -14.10
C ASP A 220 -12.46 -12.43 -13.23
N PHE A 221 -12.95 -11.31 -12.69
CA PHE A 221 -14.18 -11.27 -11.90
C PHE A 221 -14.84 -9.90 -11.92
N VAL A 222 -16.06 -9.85 -11.39
CA VAL A 222 -16.77 -8.62 -11.03
C VAL A 222 -17.15 -8.60 -9.56
N GLU A 223 -16.94 -7.47 -8.90
CA GLU A 223 -17.42 -7.17 -7.54
C GLU A 223 -18.63 -6.23 -7.66
N PHE A 224 -19.81 -6.66 -7.18
CA PHE A 224 -21.01 -5.81 -7.08
C PHE A 224 -21.17 -5.30 -5.65
N GLU A 225 -21.49 -4.01 -5.51
CA GLU A 225 -21.53 -3.35 -4.21
C GLU A 225 -22.72 -2.38 -4.10
N GLN A 226 -23.28 -2.29 -2.89
CA GLN A 226 -24.15 -1.18 -2.52
C GLN A 226 -23.27 -0.01 -2.04
N ALA A 227 -22.91 0.88 -2.96
CA ALA A 227 -22.31 2.17 -2.62
C ALA A 227 -23.32 3.01 -1.80
N PRO A 228 -22.91 3.54 -0.62
CA PRO A 228 -23.73 4.46 0.16
C PRO A 228 -24.02 5.76 -0.59
N ASP A 229 -25.00 6.53 -0.14
CA ASP A 229 -25.17 7.91 -0.60
C ASP A 229 -23.95 8.78 -0.23
N PRO A 230 -23.66 9.87 -0.97
CA PRO A 230 -22.57 10.77 -0.63
C PRO A 230 -22.69 11.32 0.80
N ILE A 231 -21.60 11.26 1.55
CA ILE A 231 -21.51 11.83 2.90
C ILE A 231 -21.61 13.36 2.78
N ALA A 232 -22.51 13.99 3.54
CA ALA A 232 -22.69 15.43 3.52
C ALA A 232 -21.60 16.17 4.31
N GLN A 233 -21.34 17.43 3.93
CA GLN A 233 -20.46 18.31 4.69
C GLN A 233 -20.99 18.53 6.12
N GLY A 234 -20.12 18.33 7.12
CA GLY A 234 -20.42 18.72 8.50
C GLY A 234 -20.28 20.22 8.75
N ASP A 235 -21.03 20.76 9.73
CA ASP A 235 -21.06 22.20 10.05
C ASP A 235 -19.69 22.82 10.41
N ASN A 236 -18.75 22.00 10.92
CA ASN A 236 -17.41 22.43 11.35
C ASN A 236 -16.30 22.07 10.35
N ALA A 237 -16.57 22.15 9.05
CA ALA A 237 -15.59 21.85 8.01
C ALA A 237 -15.43 22.98 6.97
N ILE A 238 -14.20 23.21 6.53
CA ILE A 238 -13.86 24.03 5.38
C ILE A 238 -13.99 23.17 4.12
N ASN A 239 -14.89 23.57 3.21
CA ASN A 239 -15.07 22.90 1.93
C ASN A 239 -14.04 23.41 0.92
N ILE A 240 -13.32 22.52 0.23
CA ILE A 240 -12.30 22.93 -0.76
C ILE A 240 -12.87 23.76 -1.91
N VAL A 241 -14.15 23.61 -2.25
CA VAL A 241 -14.82 24.44 -3.28
C VAL A 241 -14.89 25.89 -2.84
N SER A 242 -15.01 26.17 -1.54
CA SER A 242 -14.93 27.54 -1.01
C SER A 242 -13.55 28.17 -1.14
N LYS A 243 -12.52 27.36 -1.45
CA LYS A 243 -11.14 27.78 -1.73
C LYS A 243 -10.80 27.79 -3.22
N GLY A 244 -11.79 27.56 -4.09
CA GLY A 244 -11.64 27.67 -5.54
C GLY A 244 -11.45 26.33 -6.26
N ALA A 245 -11.53 25.19 -5.56
CA ALA A 245 -11.57 23.89 -6.23
C ALA A 245 -12.86 23.74 -7.04
N THR A 246 -12.77 23.09 -8.20
CA THR A 246 -13.93 22.85 -9.07
C THR A 246 -14.02 21.36 -9.44
N PRO A 247 -15.04 20.62 -8.97
CA PRO A 247 -15.14 19.20 -9.26
C PRO A 247 -15.41 18.97 -10.75
N ASN A 248 -14.84 17.87 -11.27
CA ASN A 248 -15.07 17.34 -12.60
C ASN A 248 -14.64 18.29 -13.74
N ASP A 249 -13.61 19.10 -13.51
CA ASP A 249 -12.94 19.84 -14.56
C ASP A 249 -11.47 19.40 -14.72
N ASP A 250 -10.77 19.97 -15.69
CA ASP A 250 -9.36 19.65 -16.00
C ASP A 250 -8.37 20.60 -15.31
N THR A 251 -8.81 21.41 -14.35
CA THR A 251 -7.97 22.40 -13.65
C THR A 251 -7.31 21.83 -12.39
N ASP A 252 -6.24 22.46 -11.92
CA ASP A 252 -5.52 22.03 -10.72
C ASP A 252 -6.20 22.52 -9.45
N ASP A 253 -6.60 21.60 -8.58
CA ASP A 253 -7.24 21.85 -7.29
C ASP A 253 -6.26 21.81 -6.11
N SER A 254 -4.97 21.52 -6.35
CA SER A 254 -3.97 21.36 -5.29
C SER A 254 -3.92 22.55 -4.34
N GLN A 255 -3.93 23.77 -4.88
CA GLN A 255 -3.86 24.99 -4.07
C GLN A 255 -5.10 25.17 -3.18
N ALA A 256 -6.28 24.84 -3.69
CA ALA A 256 -7.52 24.96 -2.93
C ALA A 256 -7.56 23.96 -1.75
N LEU A 257 -7.03 22.75 -1.93
CA LEU A 257 -6.86 21.79 -0.84
C LEU A 257 -5.86 22.28 0.21
N TYR A 258 -4.70 22.80 -0.22
CA TYR A 258 -3.71 23.40 0.68
C TYR A 258 -4.30 24.57 1.49
N ASP A 259 -5.00 25.49 0.83
CA ASP A 259 -5.61 26.64 1.48
C ASP A 259 -6.70 26.22 2.48
N ALA A 260 -7.44 25.15 2.18
CA ALA A 260 -8.42 24.59 3.10
C ALA A 260 -7.77 24.00 4.35
N ILE A 261 -6.71 23.18 4.19
CA ILE A 261 -5.96 22.59 5.31
C ILE A 261 -5.34 23.70 6.17
N TYR A 262 -4.72 24.70 5.53
CA TYR A 262 -4.12 25.81 6.24
C TYR A 262 -5.15 26.59 7.07
N GLU A 263 -6.30 26.95 6.47
CA GLU A 263 -7.36 27.65 7.21
C GLU A 263 -7.98 26.79 8.31
N ALA A 264 -8.21 25.51 8.04
CA ALA A 264 -8.72 24.56 9.01
C ALA A 264 -7.81 24.49 10.25
N LYS A 265 -6.49 24.43 10.05
CA LYS A 265 -5.49 24.47 11.13
C LYS A 265 -5.56 25.77 11.93
N GLN A 266 -5.72 26.93 11.28
CA GLN A 266 -5.83 28.22 11.98
C GLN A 266 -7.14 28.38 12.77
N THR A 267 -8.19 27.67 12.36
CA THR A 267 -9.55 27.86 12.89
C THR A 267 -10.04 26.71 13.77
N GLY A 268 -9.25 25.64 13.93
CA GLY A 268 -9.66 24.44 14.66
C GLY A 268 -10.84 23.72 13.98
N LYS A 269 -10.84 23.72 12.65
CA LYS A 269 -11.88 23.10 11.82
C LYS A 269 -11.34 21.88 11.10
N ASN A 270 -12.25 21.11 10.51
CA ASN A 270 -11.96 20.01 9.61
C ASN A 270 -11.89 20.49 8.15
N VAL A 271 -11.43 19.63 7.25
CA VAL A 271 -11.49 19.82 5.80
C VAL A 271 -12.50 18.83 5.21
N TYR A 272 -13.35 19.31 4.32
CA TYR A 272 -14.30 18.50 3.58
C TYR A 272 -14.08 18.63 2.07
N ILE A 273 -14.08 17.49 1.40
CA ILE A 273 -13.92 17.36 -0.05
C ILE A 273 -15.24 16.80 -0.60
N PRO A 274 -16.04 17.58 -1.34
CA PRO A 274 -17.34 17.11 -1.80
C PRO A 274 -17.22 16.00 -2.86
N ALA A 275 -18.36 15.47 -3.29
CA ALA A 275 -18.43 14.55 -4.41
C ALA A 275 -17.92 15.22 -5.71
N GLY A 276 -17.19 14.44 -6.51
CA GLY A 276 -16.54 14.86 -7.75
C GLY A 276 -15.10 14.38 -7.84
N ARG A 277 -14.54 14.48 -9.04
CA ARG A 277 -13.11 14.31 -9.31
C ARG A 277 -12.39 15.65 -9.20
N PHE A 278 -11.33 15.70 -8.43
CA PHE A 278 -10.44 16.86 -8.30
C PHE A 278 -9.05 16.47 -8.77
N ASN A 279 -8.44 17.32 -9.59
CA ASN A 279 -7.13 17.03 -10.17
C ASN A 279 -6.02 17.70 -9.34
N LEU A 280 -5.03 16.91 -8.95
CA LEU A 280 -3.87 17.37 -8.18
C LEU A 280 -2.62 17.22 -9.05
N ASN A 281 -1.91 18.31 -9.35
CA ASN A 281 -0.72 18.25 -10.22
C ASN A 281 0.62 18.19 -9.46
N ARG A 282 0.56 18.03 -8.14
CA ARG A 282 1.73 18.00 -7.26
C ARG A 282 1.47 17.14 -6.03
N LYS A 283 2.56 16.72 -5.37
CA LYS A 283 2.50 16.14 -4.03
C LYS A 283 1.87 17.12 -3.03
N VAL A 284 1.02 16.60 -2.14
CA VAL A 284 0.29 17.38 -1.13
C VAL A 284 0.84 17.11 0.27
N GLY A 285 1.50 18.10 0.88
CA GLY A 285 1.92 18.03 2.28
C GLY A 285 0.72 18.20 3.23
N ILE A 286 0.60 17.31 4.21
CA ILE A 286 -0.41 17.38 5.27
C ILE A 286 0.24 17.98 6.51
N ASP A 287 -0.33 19.06 7.04
CA ASP A 287 0.04 19.70 8.30
C ASP A 287 -1.25 19.93 9.10
N ALA A 288 -1.71 18.88 9.78
CA ALA A 288 -3.12 18.70 10.13
C ALA A 288 -3.35 18.06 11.51
N SER A 289 -2.55 18.41 12.51
CA SER A 289 -2.78 17.94 13.88
C SER A 289 -4.20 18.25 14.38
N ASP A 290 -4.82 17.28 15.06
CA ASP A 290 -6.18 17.34 15.60
C ASP A 290 -7.25 17.72 14.55
N MET A 291 -7.10 17.20 13.33
CA MET A 291 -7.96 17.54 12.19
C MET A 291 -8.48 16.28 11.49
N LYS A 292 -9.77 16.32 11.09
CA LYS A 292 -10.32 15.42 10.08
C LYS A 292 -10.23 16.05 8.69
N ILE A 293 -9.72 15.29 7.73
CA ILE A 293 -9.76 15.59 6.29
C ILE A 293 -10.55 14.45 5.65
N SER A 294 -11.73 14.75 5.09
CA SER A 294 -12.59 13.69 4.56
C SER A 294 -13.33 14.05 3.28
N GLY A 295 -13.57 13.03 2.46
CA GLY A 295 -14.41 13.11 1.27
C GLY A 295 -15.89 12.84 1.53
N ALA A 296 -16.63 12.67 0.43
CA ALA A 296 -18.03 12.25 0.41
C ALA A 296 -18.20 10.72 0.31
N GLY A 297 -17.11 9.95 0.41
CA GLY A 297 -17.06 8.50 0.29
C GLY A 297 -16.23 8.05 -0.92
N ILE A 298 -15.65 6.84 -0.85
CA ILE A 298 -14.75 6.29 -1.89
C ILE A 298 -15.36 6.20 -3.29
N TRP A 299 -16.69 6.10 -3.40
CA TRP A 299 -17.40 6.07 -4.68
C TRP A 299 -17.73 7.46 -5.23
N HIS A 300 -17.60 8.50 -4.42
CA HIS A 300 -18.12 9.84 -4.71
C HIS A 300 -17.04 10.91 -4.82
N THR A 301 -15.96 10.81 -4.03
CA THR A 301 -14.86 11.78 -4.05
C THR A 301 -13.60 11.12 -4.59
N GLN A 302 -13.13 11.59 -5.75
CA GLN A 302 -11.87 11.17 -6.34
C GLN A 302 -10.84 12.31 -6.27
N LEU A 303 -9.67 12.04 -5.72
CA LEU A 303 -8.48 12.87 -5.84
C LEU A 303 -7.55 12.20 -6.84
N HIS A 304 -7.38 12.83 -8.01
CA HIS A 304 -6.62 12.27 -9.11
C HIS A 304 -5.31 13.04 -9.31
N PHE A 305 -4.19 12.38 -9.08
CA PHE A 305 -2.89 12.98 -9.34
C PHE A 305 -2.51 12.88 -10.82
N THR A 306 -2.33 14.02 -11.46
CA THR A 306 -2.22 14.13 -12.93
C THR A 306 -0.80 13.94 -13.47
N SER A 307 0.22 14.11 -12.63
CA SER A 307 1.63 13.92 -13.02
C SER A 307 2.00 12.44 -13.02
N ASP A 308 2.74 12.01 -14.04
CA ASP A 308 3.38 10.70 -14.13
C ASP A 308 4.87 10.73 -13.73
N GLN A 309 5.38 11.91 -13.35
CA GLN A 309 6.79 12.15 -13.02
C GLN A 309 7.11 11.77 -11.57
N ALA A 310 8.37 11.37 -11.32
CA ALA A 310 8.87 11.15 -9.96
C ALA A 310 8.65 12.39 -9.07
N GLY A 311 8.15 12.17 -7.85
CA GLY A 311 7.76 13.21 -6.89
C GLY A 311 6.51 14.00 -7.30
N GLY A 312 5.80 13.56 -8.34
CA GLY A 312 4.70 14.30 -8.97
C GLY A 312 3.38 14.31 -8.20
N GLY A 313 3.21 13.47 -7.18
CA GLY A 313 1.96 13.39 -6.43
C GLY A 313 2.04 12.55 -5.16
N GLY A 314 0.87 12.19 -4.64
CA GLY A 314 0.72 11.56 -3.33
C GLY A 314 0.54 12.56 -2.19
N PHE A 315 0.12 12.06 -1.04
CA PHE A 315 0.08 12.80 0.22
C PHE A 315 1.32 12.54 1.06
N ASP A 316 1.84 13.57 1.70
CA ASP A 316 3.00 13.46 2.60
C ASP A 316 2.66 14.06 3.96
N PHE A 317 2.47 13.20 4.97
CA PHE A 317 2.21 13.59 6.34
C PHE A 317 3.47 14.17 6.97
N LEU A 318 3.38 15.45 7.34
CA LEU A 318 4.53 16.19 7.79
C LEU A 318 4.85 15.87 9.26
N HIS A 319 6.07 16.23 9.61
CA HIS A 319 6.81 15.81 10.80
C HIS A 319 6.16 16.08 12.17
N GLN A 320 5.07 16.85 12.24
CA GLN A 320 4.47 17.30 13.51
C GLN A 320 3.04 16.81 13.73
N ASP A 321 2.49 16.02 12.80
CA ASP A 321 1.10 15.61 12.81
C ASP A 321 0.77 14.63 13.94
N ASN A 322 -0.40 14.79 14.58
CA ASN A 322 -0.94 13.88 15.57
C ASN A 322 -2.48 13.94 15.53
N HIS A 323 -3.16 12.83 15.85
CA HIS A 323 -4.62 12.74 15.86
C HIS A 323 -5.27 13.17 14.54
N VAL A 324 -4.64 12.84 13.41
CA VAL A 324 -5.21 13.15 12.09
C VAL A 324 -6.17 12.04 11.69
N GLU A 325 -7.37 12.40 11.25
CA GLU A 325 -8.30 11.49 10.58
C GLU A 325 -8.29 11.77 9.08
N PHE A 326 -7.94 10.79 8.25
CA PHE A 326 -8.00 10.91 6.78
C PHE A 326 -8.88 9.80 6.20
N SER A 327 -10.00 10.18 5.58
CA SER A 327 -11.03 9.21 5.23
C SER A 327 -11.93 9.57 4.04
N ASP A 328 -12.71 8.59 3.59
CA ASP A 328 -13.83 8.74 2.67
C ASP A 328 -13.44 9.24 1.26
N VAL A 329 -12.27 8.85 0.74
CA VAL A 329 -11.78 9.27 -0.59
C VAL A 329 -11.22 8.13 -1.43
N TYR A 330 -11.40 8.23 -2.75
CA TYR A 330 -10.67 7.48 -3.74
C TYR A 330 -9.47 8.29 -4.25
N LEU A 331 -8.29 7.67 -4.25
CA LEU A 331 -7.02 8.22 -4.70
C LEU A 331 -6.58 7.48 -5.96
N SER A 332 -6.19 8.22 -6.99
CA SER A 332 -5.65 7.64 -8.22
C SER A 332 -4.49 8.46 -8.74
N SER A 333 -3.63 7.85 -9.56
CA SER A 333 -2.47 8.53 -10.12
C SER A 333 -2.24 8.14 -11.59
N ASN A 334 -1.50 8.97 -12.31
CA ASN A 334 -1.01 8.66 -13.66
C ASN A 334 0.37 7.95 -13.66
N LEU A 335 0.89 7.54 -12.51
CA LEU A 335 2.19 6.91 -12.38
C LEU A 335 2.22 5.52 -13.05
N ARG A 336 3.31 5.24 -13.77
CA ARG A 336 3.52 3.98 -14.52
C ARG A 336 4.87 3.32 -14.29
N SER A 337 5.68 3.90 -13.42
CA SER A 337 7.06 3.47 -13.18
C SER A 337 7.42 3.62 -11.71
N ARG A 338 8.16 2.64 -11.17
CA ARG A 338 8.81 2.76 -9.86
C ARG A 338 10.02 3.70 -9.90
N TYR A 339 10.44 4.15 -11.09
CA TYR A 339 11.64 4.96 -11.32
C TYR A 339 12.90 4.34 -10.68
N GLY A 340 13.03 3.01 -10.73
CA GLY A 340 14.10 2.28 -10.01
C GLY A 340 14.15 2.69 -8.55
N GLU A 341 13.04 2.53 -7.83
CA GLU A 341 12.85 2.89 -6.41
C GLU A 341 12.90 4.40 -6.10
N ASN A 342 13.02 5.27 -7.11
CA ASN A 342 13.10 6.73 -6.93
C ASN A 342 11.80 7.47 -7.26
N ALA A 343 10.66 6.79 -7.40
CA ALA A 343 9.41 7.45 -7.77
C ALA A 343 8.98 8.49 -6.73
N GLN A 344 9.19 8.22 -5.44
CA GLN A 344 8.79 9.12 -4.34
C GLN A 344 7.31 9.53 -4.44
N TYR A 345 6.45 8.58 -4.78
CA TYR A 345 5.07 8.85 -5.22
C TYR A 345 4.11 7.79 -4.68
N LYS A 346 4.11 7.67 -3.36
CA LYS A 346 3.17 6.83 -2.61
C LYS A 346 1.83 7.53 -2.49
N ALA A 347 0.72 6.78 -2.37
CA ALA A 347 -0.58 7.42 -2.17
C ALA A 347 -0.58 8.23 -0.87
N ILE A 348 -0.04 7.64 0.19
CA ILE A 348 0.21 8.28 1.48
C ILE A 348 1.64 7.93 1.94
N SER A 349 2.42 8.95 2.31
CA SER A 349 3.74 8.79 2.92
C SER A 349 3.93 9.66 4.15
N GLY A 350 5.07 9.47 4.81
CA GLY A 350 5.53 10.35 5.88
C GLY A 350 5.13 9.82 7.26
N THR A 351 4.92 10.74 8.20
CA THR A 351 4.73 10.42 9.63
C THR A 351 3.40 10.98 10.12
N PRO A 352 2.30 10.20 10.09
CA PRO A 352 1.03 10.59 10.71
C PRO A 352 1.10 10.80 12.23
N GLY A 353 2.26 10.50 12.84
CA GLY A 353 2.56 10.69 14.25
C GLY A 353 1.68 9.86 15.16
N LYS A 354 1.16 10.46 16.24
CA LYS A 354 0.48 9.69 17.29
C LYS A 354 -1.01 9.57 17.09
N ASN A 355 -1.53 8.36 17.27
CA ASN A 355 -2.96 8.07 17.37
C ASN A 355 -3.78 8.64 16.19
N SER A 356 -3.20 8.62 14.99
CA SER A 356 -3.89 9.01 13.76
C SER A 356 -4.70 7.83 13.20
N HIS A 357 -5.72 8.14 12.40
CA HIS A 357 -6.67 7.17 11.87
C HIS A 357 -6.85 7.40 10.36
N ILE A 358 -6.49 6.41 9.55
CA ILE A 358 -6.66 6.44 8.10
C ILE A 358 -7.64 5.33 7.74
N HIS A 359 -8.82 5.68 7.26
CA HIS A 359 -9.87 4.69 7.05
C HIS A 359 -10.79 5.01 5.88
N ASP A 360 -11.44 3.98 5.31
CA ASP A 360 -12.35 4.15 4.18
C ASP A 360 -11.68 4.90 3.01
N ILE A 361 -10.47 4.46 2.67
CA ILE A 361 -9.66 4.94 1.54
C ILE A 361 -9.64 3.87 0.46
N TRP A 362 -9.83 4.27 -0.80
CA TRP A 362 -9.46 3.45 -1.95
C TRP A 362 -8.28 4.12 -2.65
N ALA A 363 -7.16 3.43 -2.86
CA ALA A 363 -6.02 3.98 -3.59
C ALA A 363 -5.50 3.00 -4.65
N GLU A 364 -5.30 3.52 -5.87
CA GLU A 364 -4.82 2.74 -7.02
C GLU A 364 -3.74 3.47 -7.83
N HIS A 365 -2.85 2.68 -8.45
CA HIS A 365 -1.82 3.13 -9.40
C HIS A 365 -0.79 4.08 -8.80
N PHE A 366 -0.39 3.89 -7.54
CA PHE A 366 0.74 4.60 -6.94
C PHE A 366 2.01 3.74 -6.92
N GLU A 367 3.13 4.33 -6.48
CA GLU A 367 4.34 3.56 -6.21
C GLU A 367 4.04 2.52 -5.13
N VAL A 368 3.49 2.98 -3.99
CA VAL A 368 3.06 2.18 -2.83
C VAL A 368 1.75 2.79 -2.35
N GLY A 369 0.86 1.98 -1.78
CA GLY A 369 -0.35 2.50 -1.14
C GLY A 369 0.00 3.41 0.05
N MET A 370 0.64 2.88 1.08
CA MET A 370 1.10 3.64 2.24
C MET A 370 2.55 3.33 2.63
N TRP A 371 3.40 4.34 2.71
CA TRP A 371 4.78 4.21 3.20
C TRP A 371 4.99 5.07 4.45
N ILE A 372 4.90 4.44 5.61
CA ILE A 372 4.85 5.11 6.90
C ILE A 372 6.24 5.08 7.54
N GLY A 373 6.86 6.23 7.68
CA GLY A 373 8.19 6.33 8.23
C GLY A 373 8.80 7.70 8.03
N ASP A 374 9.65 8.08 8.98
CA ASP A 374 10.39 9.34 8.93
C ASP A 374 11.81 9.14 8.40
N TYR A 375 12.25 10.10 7.60
CA TYR A 375 13.55 10.15 6.96
C TYR A 375 14.35 11.39 7.34
N ALA A 376 13.90 12.13 8.37
CA ALA A 376 14.66 13.22 8.96
C ALA A 376 15.99 12.74 9.56
N GLY A 377 16.91 13.68 9.78
CA GLY A 377 18.17 13.37 10.45
C GLY A 377 17.93 12.91 11.89
N LYS A 378 18.84 12.08 12.43
CA LYS A 378 18.70 11.41 13.73
C LYS A 378 18.23 12.25 14.92
N ASN A 379 18.57 13.54 14.95
CA ASN A 379 18.23 14.43 16.06
C ASN A 379 16.80 14.96 15.98
N ASP A 380 16.17 14.83 14.80
CA ASP A 380 14.85 15.37 14.50
C ASP A 380 13.80 14.28 14.27
N MET A 381 14.21 13.01 14.20
CA MET A 381 13.33 11.86 13.96
C MET A 381 12.03 11.90 14.79
N LYS A 382 10.91 11.60 14.12
CA LYS A 382 9.58 11.42 14.70
C LYS A 382 9.05 10.06 14.31
N TYR A 383 8.19 9.52 15.17
CA TYR A 383 7.72 8.15 15.04
C TYR A 383 6.21 8.14 14.98
N THR A 384 5.69 7.35 14.04
CA THR A 384 4.29 6.97 14.04
C THR A 384 4.06 5.96 15.16
N ASP A 385 3.08 6.25 16.03
CA ASP A 385 2.78 5.47 17.23
C ASP A 385 1.27 5.40 17.43
N GLY A 386 0.70 4.20 17.35
CA GLY A 386 -0.75 4.02 17.48
C GLY A 386 -1.54 4.39 16.22
N LEU A 387 -0.95 4.32 15.02
CA LEU A 387 -1.69 4.52 13.77
C LEU A 387 -2.68 3.37 13.55
N VAL A 388 -3.92 3.70 13.26
CA VAL A 388 -4.94 2.75 12.80
C VAL A 388 -5.17 2.96 11.31
N VAL A 389 -4.99 1.91 10.52
CA VAL A 389 -5.42 1.82 9.12
C VAL A 389 -6.52 0.77 9.02
N GLU A 390 -7.72 1.16 8.61
CA GLU A 390 -8.83 0.20 8.49
C GLU A 390 -9.80 0.47 7.34
N ASN A 391 -10.48 -0.58 6.87
CA ASN A 391 -11.50 -0.49 5.81
C ASN A 391 -10.96 0.10 4.50
N VAL A 392 -9.68 -0.10 4.20
CA VAL A 392 -9.06 0.44 2.97
C VAL A 392 -9.04 -0.56 1.82
N ARG A 393 -9.00 -0.04 0.59
CA ARG A 393 -8.74 -0.78 -0.65
C ARG A 393 -7.45 -0.25 -1.26
N LEU A 394 -6.33 -0.96 -1.06
CA LEU A 394 -5.03 -0.58 -1.62
C LEU A 394 -4.69 -1.55 -2.73
N ARG A 395 -4.97 -1.14 -3.96
CA ARG A 395 -4.98 -2.03 -5.12
C ARG A 395 -4.07 -1.53 -6.23
N ASN A 396 -3.54 -2.44 -7.03
CA ASN A 396 -2.85 -2.13 -8.29
C ASN A 396 -1.73 -1.06 -8.11
N ASN A 397 -0.94 -1.16 -7.04
CA ASN A 397 0.24 -0.32 -6.85
C ASN A 397 1.48 -1.02 -7.41
N LEU A 398 2.47 -0.24 -7.86
CA LEU A 398 3.67 -0.75 -8.51
C LEU A 398 4.62 -1.48 -7.53
N ALA A 399 4.47 -1.26 -6.24
CA ALA A 399 5.22 -1.88 -5.15
C ALA A 399 4.28 -2.26 -4.00
N ASP A 400 4.69 -2.07 -2.76
CA ASP A 400 3.98 -2.49 -1.55
C ASP A 400 2.54 -1.92 -1.46
N GLY A 401 1.65 -2.62 -0.76
CA GLY A 401 0.38 -2.05 -0.35
C GLY A 401 0.57 -1.10 0.84
N VAL A 402 1.11 -1.61 1.95
CA VAL A 402 1.53 -0.81 3.12
C VAL A 402 2.92 -1.23 3.57
N ASN A 403 3.78 -0.27 3.92
CA ASN A 403 5.03 -0.54 4.61
C ASN A 403 5.16 0.34 5.87
N PHE A 404 5.20 -0.30 7.04
CA PHE A 404 5.56 0.33 8.31
C PHE A 404 7.09 0.29 8.48
N ALA A 405 7.72 1.43 8.20
CA ALA A 405 9.16 1.60 8.19
C ALA A 405 9.64 2.49 9.35
N GLN A 406 10.96 2.60 9.49
CA GLN A 406 11.63 3.67 10.27
C GLN A 406 11.07 3.86 11.69
N GLY A 407 10.91 2.76 12.45
CA GLY A 407 10.51 2.83 13.87
C GLY A 407 9.03 3.04 14.12
N THR A 408 8.19 2.85 13.10
CA THR A 408 6.72 2.78 13.26
C THR A 408 6.35 1.72 14.29
N LYS A 409 5.46 2.08 15.22
CA LYS A 409 5.14 1.23 16.38
C LYS A 409 3.68 1.23 16.77
N ASN A 410 3.26 0.20 17.50
CA ASN A 410 1.91 0.03 18.06
C ASN A 410 0.80 0.30 17.01
N SER A 411 1.10 0.08 15.73
CA SER A 411 0.25 0.48 14.62
C SER A 411 -0.42 -0.73 13.98
N ILE A 412 -1.58 -0.55 13.39
CA ILE A 412 -2.39 -1.66 12.88
C ILE A 412 -2.90 -1.39 11.46
N VAL A 413 -2.85 -2.40 10.62
CA VAL A 413 -3.68 -2.50 9.40
C VAL A 413 -4.70 -3.60 9.60
N ARG A 414 -5.99 -3.27 9.50
CA ARG A 414 -7.07 -4.26 9.67
C ARG A 414 -8.24 -4.11 8.71
N ASN A 415 -9.01 -5.18 8.55
CA ASN A 415 -10.24 -5.19 7.74
C ASN A 415 -10.05 -4.53 6.36
N SER A 416 -8.95 -4.83 5.68
CA SER A 416 -8.55 -4.14 4.44
C SER A 416 -8.38 -5.09 3.26
N SER A 417 -8.65 -4.57 2.05
CA SER A 417 -8.53 -5.26 0.77
C SER A 417 -7.24 -4.80 0.10
N ILE A 418 -6.26 -5.70 0.03
CA ILE A 418 -4.92 -5.43 -0.49
C ILE A 418 -4.74 -6.31 -1.73
N ARG A 419 -4.70 -5.74 -2.93
CA ARG A 419 -4.81 -6.56 -4.16
C ARG A 419 -3.92 -6.09 -5.30
N GLY A 420 -3.28 -7.01 -6.02
CA GLY A 420 -2.59 -6.66 -7.27
C GLY A 420 -1.36 -5.76 -7.07
N ASN A 421 -0.79 -5.73 -5.87
CA ASN A 421 0.38 -4.92 -5.53
C ASN A 421 1.68 -5.59 -6.02
N GLY A 422 2.68 -4.76 -6.32
CA GLY A 422 3.94 -5.13 -6.97
C GLY A 422 5.14 -5.36 -6.09
N ASP A 423 4.91 -5.49 -4.80
CA ASP A 423 5.84 -5.97 -3.78
C ASP A 423 4.99 -6.50 -2.61
N ASP A 424 5.51 -6.53 -1.38
CA ASP A 424 4.76 -7.02 -0.23
C ASP A 424 3.39 -6.34 -0.10
N GLY A 425 2.32 -7.13 -0.01
CA GLY A 425 0.98 -6.58 0.23
C GLY A 425 0.94 -5.73 1.50
N LEU A 426 1.43 -6.28 2.61
CA LEU A 426 1.64 -5.57 3.87
C LEU A 426 3.06 -5.85 4.38
N ALA A 427 3.76 -4.83 4.88
CA ALA A 427 5.12 -5.00 5.38
C ALA A 427 5.41 -4.21 6.65
N SER A 428 6.26 -4.77 7.51
CA SER A 428 6.94 -4.06 8.59
C SER A 428 8.44 -4.18 8.35
N TRP A 429 9.09 -3.08 8.00
CA TRP A 429 10.54 -2.99 7.84
C TRP A 429 11.14 -2.18 8.98
N SER A 430 11.82 -2.85 9.91
CA SER A 430 12.53 -2.19 11.01
C SER A 430 13.86 -1.57 10.53
N SER A 431 13.74 -0.64 9.60
CA SER A 431 14.80 -0.03 8.81
C SER A 431 15.60 1.00 9.60
N ILE A 432 16.86 1.16 9.21
CA ILE A 432 17.71 2.28 9.62
C ILE A 432 18.23 2.94 8.35
N ALA A 433 17.49 3.90 7.82
CA ALA A 433 17.93 4.70 6.68
C ALA A 433 19.16 5.55 7.04
N ASP A 434 19.97 5.87 6.03
CA ASP A 434 21.23 6.60 6.20
C ASP A 434 21.02 7.92 6.96
N GLY A 435 21.76 8.10 8.05
CA GLY A 435 21.72 9.32 8.88
C GLY A 435 20.51 9.43 9.83
N THR A 436 19.60 8.46 9.84
CA THR A 436 18.39 8.51 10.67
C THR A 436 18.58 7.93 12.07
N GLU A 437 19.46 6.92 12.25
CA GLU A 437 19.59 6.16 13.51
C GLU A 437 18.20 5.74 14.09
N SER A 438 17.27 5.39 13.20
CA SER A 438 15.86 5.16 13.55
C SER A 438 15.69 4.08 14.63
N ALA A 439 14.67 4.24 15.46
CA ALA A 439 14.27 3.26 16.46
C ALA A 439 13.77 1.94 15.82
N VAL A 440 13.75 0.88 16.63
CA VAL A 440 13.18 -0.41 16.26
C VAL A 440 11.67 -0.28 16.00
N ALA A 441 11.16 -0.93 14.95
CA ALA A 441 9.73 -1.09 14.76
C ALA A 441 9.19 -2.10 15.78
N GLU A 442 8.10 -1.77 16.48
CA GLU A 442 7.62 -2.60 17.58
C GLU A 442 6.08 -2.69 17.62
N ASN A 443 5.55 -3.88 17.93
CA ASN A 443 4.13 -4.10 18.24
C ASN A 443 3.14 -3.73 17.12
N ASN A 444 3.60 -3.72 15.87
CA ASN A 444 2.74 -3.56 14.70
C ASN A 444 1.90 -4.81 14.41
N LYS A 445 0.69 -4.60 13.89
CA LYS A 445 -0.29 -5.66 13.68
C LYS A 445 -0.90 -5.64 12.28
N PHE A 446 -1.07 -6.81 11.69
CA PHE A 446 -1.82 -7.01 10.45
C PHE A 446 -2.93 -8.03 10.70
N LEU A 447 -4.17 -7.54 10.88
CA LEU A 447 -5.28 -8.35 11.37
C LEU A 447 -6.49 -8.35 10.41
N HIS A 448 -7.09 -9.51 10.12
CA HIS A 448 -8.33 -9.59 9.33
C HIS A 448 -8.25 -8.88 7.96
N ASN A 449 -7.13 -9.00 7.24
CA ASN A 449 -7.00 -8.45 5.89
C ASN A 449 -7.18 -9.51 4.82
N THR A 450 -7.78 -9.14 3.69
CA THR A 450 -7.81 -9.97 2.48
C THR A 450 -6.73 -9.48 1.52
N ILE A 451 -5.69 -10.28 1.33
CA ILE A 451 -4.49 -9.97 0.54
C ILE A 451 -4.47 -10.91 -0.67
N GLU A 452 -4.58 -10.36 -1.88
CA GLU A 452 -4.83 -11.17 -3.06
C GLU A 452 -3.96 -10.75 -4.24
N LEU A 453 -3.57 -11.73 -5.07
CA LEU A 453 -3.10 -11.47 -6.43
C LEU A 453 -1.84 -10.57 -6.50
N GLY A 454 -1.01 -10.60 -5.45
CA GLY A 454 0.31 -9.97 -5.46
C GLY A 454 1.22 -10.68 -6.46
N TRP A 455 1.85 -9.91 -7.35
CA TRP A 455 2.56 -10.43 -8.52
C TRP A 455 4.09 -10.47 -8.33
N ARG A 456 4.60 -9.89 -7.24
CA ARG A 456 5.99 -9.93 -6.77
C ARG A 456 6.01 -9.92 -5.25
N ALA A 457 7.04 -10.53 -4.65
CA ALA A 457 7.25 -10.55 -3.20
C ALA A 457 6.07 -11.17 -2.44
N GLY A 458 6.00 -10.96 -1.12
CA GLY A 458 5.09 -11.69 -0.25
C GLY A 458 3.68 -11.10 -0.18
N GLY A 459 2.74 -11.85 0.37
CA GLY A 459 1.49 -11.25 0.86
C GLY A 459 1.77 -10.36 2.07
N VAL A 460 2.58 -10.87 3.02
CA VAL A 460 3.07 -10.13 4.19
C VAL A 460 4.59 -10.27 4.34
N GLY A 461 5.32 -9.17 4.53
CA GLY A 461 6.76 -9.15 4.76
C GLY A 461 7.15 -8.58 6.15
N ILE A 462 7.89 -9.34 6.95
CA ILE A 462 8.43 -8.88 8.24
C ILE A 462 9.96 -8.92 8.20
N PHE A 463 10.57 -7.75 8.32
CA PHE A 463 12.01 -7.55 8.15
C PHE A 463 12.68 -7.08 9.44
N GLY A 464 12.48 -7.84 10.51
CA GLY A 464 12.95 -7.54 11.86
C GLY A 464 11.91 -6.83 12.73
N GLY A 465 12.39 -6.11 13.74
CA GLY A 465 11.54 -5.51 14.76
C GLY A 465 11.21 -6.47 15.91
N LYS A 466 10.18 -6.14 16.68
CA LYS A 466 9.74 -6.96 17.83
C LYS A 466 8.24 -6.89 18.08
N GLY A 467 7.67 -7.96 18.65
CA GLY A 467 6.30 -7.96 19.16
C GLY A 467 5.18 -7.88 18.11
N HIS A 468 5.50 -8.09 16.82
CA HIS A 468 4.53 -8.02 15.73
C HIS A 468 3.51 -9.18 15.77
N GLU A 469 2.29 -8.91 15.31
CA GLU A 469 1.19 -9.88 15.25
C GLU A 469 0.57 -9.91 13.84
N ILE A 470 0.55 -11.10 13.23
CA ILE A 470 0.01 -11.32 11.89
C ILE A 470 -1.03 -12.42 12.01
N ALA A 471 -2.31 -12.03 12.01
CA ALA A 471 -3.38 -12.97 12.31
C ALA A 471 -4.71 -12.73 11.60
N TYR A 472 -5.47 -13.81 11.42
CA TYR A 472 -6.80 -13.80 10.81
C TYR A 472 -6.84 -13.23 9.39
N ASN A 473 -5.70 -13.15 8.71
CA ASN A 473 -5.64 -12.71 7.32
C ASN A 473 -6.03 -13.85 6.38
N ARG A 474 -6.58 -13.49 5.22
CA ARG A 474 -6.77 -14.37 4.08
C ARG A 474 -5.80 -13.94 2.98
N ILE A 475 -4.83 -14.78 2.63
CA ILE A 475 -3.83 -14.51 1.61
C ILE A 475 -4.06 -15.48 0.46
N LYS A 476 -4.40 -14.99 -0.74
CA LYS A 476 -4.85 -15.83 -1.85
C LYS A 476 -4.17 -15.47 -3.16
N ASP A 477 -3.70 -16.48 -3.90
CA ASP A 477 -3.13 -16.31 -5.25
C ASP A 477 -1.94 -15.34 -5.30
N ASN A 478 -1.09 -15.36 -4.27
CA ASN A 478 0.14 -14.57 -4.23
C ASN A 478 1.29 -15.39 -4.85
N ILE A 479 1.70 -15.04 -6.07
CA ILE A 479 2.50 -15.92 -6.94
C ILE A 479 4.00 -15.59 -6.99
N GLY A 480 4.40 -14.43 -6.48
CA GLY A 480 5.74 -13.88 -6.66
C GLY A 480 6.79 -14.37 -5.64
N ASP A 481 6.35 -14.90 -4.50
CA ASP A 481 7.15 -15.28 -3.32
C ASP A 481 6.23 -16.05 -2.34
N ALA A 482 6.61 -16.13 -1.06
CA ALA A 482 5.78 -16.69 0.01
C ALA A 482 4.47 -15.91 0.23
N GLY A 483 3.49 -16.53 0.88
CA GLY A 483 2.33 -15.80 1.40
C GLY A 483 2.73 -14.89 2.57
N ILE A 484 3.55 -15.38 3.49
CA ILE A 484 4.16 -14.60 4.58
C ILE A 484 5.67 -14.86 4.58
N ARG A 485 6.49 -13.81 4.55
CA ARG A 485 7.95 -13.94 4.63
C ARG A 485 8.52 -13.25 5.87
N LEU A 486 9.31 -13.97 6.64
CA LEU A 486 10.02 -13.49 7.84
C LEU A 486 11.51 -13.53 7.53
N THR A 487 12.13 -12.39 7.26
CA THR A 487 13.48 -12.42 6.67
C THR A 487 14.42 -11.35 7.20
N THR A 488 15.72 -11.63 7.14
CA THR A 488 16.79 -10.65 7.41
C THR A 488 17.52 -10.24 6.13
N VAL A 489 16.83 -10.26 4.98
CA VAL A 489 17.42 -9.90 3.68
C VAL A 489 17.68 -8.40 3.51
N PHE A 490 17.09 -7.57 4.38
CA PHE A 490 17.38 -6.15 4.49
C PHE A 490 18.20 -5.84 5.75
N LYS A 491 19.06 -4.83 5.65
CA LYS A 491 19.74 -4.25 6.81
C LYS A 491 18.74 -3.46 7.65
N GLY A 492 18.99 -3.39 8.95
CA GLY A 492 18.15 -2.67 9.92
C GLY A 492 18.32 -3.27 11.31
N HIS A 493 17.38 -2.98 12.21
CA HIS A 493 17.20 -3.80 13.41
C HIS A 493 16.49 -5.07 12.95
N ASN A 494 17.20 -6.20 12.86
CA ASN A 494 16.61 -7.47 12.47
C ASN A 494 15.77 -8.00 13.66
N PHE A 495 15.88 -9.28 14.01
CA PHE A 495 15.11 -9.87 15.12
C PHE A 495 15.92 -9.88 16.43
N ASP A 496 17.02 -9.14 16.47
CA ASP A 496 17.98 -9.11 17.57
C ASP A 496 17.41 -8.53 18.86
N LEU A 497 16.34 -7.72 18.77
CA LEU A 497 15.64 -7.10 19.90
C LEU A 497 14.27 -7.76 20.20
N ASN A 498 13.96 -8.89 19.55
CA ASN A 498 12.64 -9.52 19.64
C ASN A 498 12.47 -10.40 20.89
N GLU A 499 12.54 -9.83 22.09
CA GLU A 499 12.39 -10.61 23.33
C GLU A 499 10.93 -11.00 23.63
N GLU A 500 9.97 -10.17 23.22
CA GLU A 500 8.53 -10.39 23.45
C GLU A 500 7.93 -11.46 22.52
N GLY A 501 8.58 -11.69 21.38
CA GLY A 501 8.19 -12.65 20.37
C GLY A 501 7.27 -12.07 19.29
N ILE A 502 7.42 -12.57 18.05
CA ILE A 502 6.52 -12.24 16.93
C ILE A 502 5.62 -13.45 16.70
N ARG A 503 4.33 -13.20 16.46
CA ARG A 503 3.33 -14.26 16.28
C ARG A 503 2.70 -14.20 14.90
N VAL A 504 2.71 -15.33 14.21
CA VAL A 504 2.04 -15.56 12.92
C VAL A 504 1.02 -16.66 13.12
N HIS A 505 -0.26 -16.31 13.25
CA HIS A 505 -1.25 -17.31 13.62
C HIS A 505 -2.63 -17.12 13.03
N HIS A 506 -3.37 -18.22 12.89
CA HIS A 506 -4.75 -18.17 12.41
C HIS A 506 -4.85 -17.43 11.07
N ASN A 507 -3.92 -17.64 10.13
CA ASN A 507 -4.06 -17.12 8.77
C ASN A 507 -4.54 -18.24 7.83
N LEU A 508 -5.34 -17.87 6.84
CA LEU A 508 -5.71 -18.75 5.73
C LEU A 508 -4.88 -18.35 4.51
N LEU A 509 -4.05 -19.26 4.01
CA LEU A 509 -3.20 -19.04 2.85
C LEU A 509 -3.62 -20.01 1.74
N GLU A 510 -4.13 -19.49 0.64
CA GLU A 510 -4.66 -20.25 -0.49
C GLU A 510 -3.79 -20.01 -1.72
N ARG A 511 -3.18 -21.07 -2.27
CA ARG A 511 -2.33 -20.99 -3.47
C ARG A 511 -1.28 -19.89 -3.34
N THR A 512 -0.47 -20.03 -2.30
CA THR A 512 0.68 -19.18 -1.98
C THR A 512 1.97 -19.98 -2.03
N GLY A 513 3.09 -19.28 -2.00
CA GLY A 513 4.41 -19.87 -2.20
C GLY A 513 4.76 -19.96 -3.69
N THR A 514 5.97 -20.40 -3.99
CA THR A 514 6.43 -20.59 -5.37
C THR A 514 7.58 -21.57 -5.43
N LYS A 515 7.67 -22.33 -6.51
CA LYS A 515 8.85 -23.18 -6.79
C LYS A 515 10.03 -22.40 -7.36
N SER A 516 9.77 -21.18 -7.83
CA SER A 516 10.76 -20.32 -8.47
C SER A 516 10.29 -18.88 -8.41
N ASP A 517 10.74 -18.16 -7.39
CA ASP A 517 10.65 -16.70 -7.34
C ASP A 517 11.53 -16.07 -8.44
N ILE A 518 11.57 -14.73 -8.50
CA ILE A 518 12.35 -14.00 -9.50
C ILE A 518 13.88 -14.24 -9.42
N TYR A 519 14.35 -14.86 -8.34
CA TYR A 519 15.73 -15.23 -8.10
C TYR A 519 15.96 -16.75 -8.23
N ASN A 520 14.99 -17.49 -8.80
CA ASN A 520 14.99 -18.94 -8.90
C ASN A 520 15.07 -19.65 -7.55
N LYS A 521 14.56 -19.03 -6.49
CA LYS A 521 14.43 -19.65 -5.19
C LYS A 521 13.04 -20.21 -4.99
N HIS A 522 13.02 -21.25 -4.19
CA HIS A 522 11.83 -21.92 -3.75
C HIS A 522 11.29 -21.24 -2.48
N ARG A 523 9.97 -21.16 -2.29
CA ARG A 523 9.30 -20.50 -1.16
C ARG A 523 8.02 -21.25 -0.80
N GLY A 524 7.85 -21.59 0.48
CA GLY A 524 6.59 -22.10 1.00
C GLY A 524 5.52 -21.01 1.14
N SER A 525 4.34 -21.38 1.66
CA SER A 525 3.31 -20.41 2.04
C SER A 525 3.78 -19.46 3.13
N ILE A 526 4.61 -19.94 4.05
CA ILE A 526 5.38 -19.13 4.98
C ILE A 526 6.87 -19.44 4.79
N ASP A 527 7.70 -18.42 4.60
CA ASP A 527 9.14 -18.59 4.41
C ASP A 527 9.95 -17.81 5.46
N VAL A 528 11.00 -18.45 5.97
CA VAL A 528 11.93 -17.89 6.95
C VAL A 528 13.34 -17.83 6.33
N GLU A 529 13.88 -16.63 6.08
CA GLU A 529 15.18 -16.47 5.40
C GLU A 529 16.18 -15.62 6.20
N THR A 530 17.35 -16.18 6.51
CA THR A 530 18.44 -15.42 7.15
C THR A 530 19.43 -14.88 6.13
N ARG A 531 19.91 -13.64 6.33
CA ARG A 531 20.99 -13.03 5.54
C ARG A 531 21.87 -12.08 6.35
N TYR A 532 21.31 -11.02 6.93
CA TYR A 532 22.08 -9.98 7.67
C TYR A 532 22.08 -10.17 9.19
N GLY A 533 21.24 -11.06 9.72
CA GLY A 533 21.17 -11.35 11.15
C GLY A 533 20.36 -12.60 11.44
N ASP A 534 20.34 -12.98 12.73
CA ASP A 534 19.52 -14.08 13.24
C ASP A 534 18.02 -13.75 13.17
N ILE A 535 17.21 -14.80 13.12
CA ILE A 535 15.76 -14.72 13.36
C ILE A 535 15.50 -15.32 14.74
N LYS A 536 14.88 -14.53 15.62
CA LYS A 536 14.70 -14.90 17.04
C LYS A 536 13.26 -14.80 17.49
N ASN A 537 12.84 -15.73 18.36
CA ASN A 537 11.57 -15.74 19.10
C ASN A 537 10.35 -15.54 18.18
N ILE A 538 10.13 -16.49 17.28
CA ILE A 538 8.99 -16.48 16.36
C ILE A 538 8.10 -17.68 16.69
N THR A 539 6.78 -17.46 16.75
CA THR A 539 5.79 -18.54 16.81
C THR A 539 4.90 -18.51 15.57
N ILE A 540 4.91 -19.59 14.80
CA ILE A 540 4.06 -19.83 13.63
C ILE A 540 3.07 -20.94 13.97
N GLU A 541 1.82 -20.58 14.25
CA GLU A 541 0.82 -21.53 14.77
C GLU A 541 -0.58 -21.41 14.20
N ASP A 542 -1.32 -22.53 14.15
CA ASP A 542 -2.75 -22.55 13.81
C ASP A 542 -3.09 -21.89 12.44
N ASN A 543 -2.15 -21.90 11.49
CA ASN A 543 -2.38 -21.43 10.12
C ASN A 543 -2.94 -22.55 9.25
N VAL A 544 -3.72 -22.20 8.24
CA VAL A 544 -4.29 -23.13 7.27
C VAL A 544 -3.72 -22.84 5.89
N PHE A 545 -3.04 -23.82 5.31
CA PHE A 545 -2.50 -23.79 3.95
C PHE A 545 -3.40 -24.61 3.03
N VAL A 546 -3.95 -23.99 1.99
CA VAL A 546 -4.80 -24.63 1.00
C VAL A 546 -4.14 -24.58 -0.36
N ALA A 547 -3.91 -25.74 -0.96
CA ALA A 547 -3.31 -25.89 -2.27
C ALA A 547 -2.04 -25.02 -2.46
N PRO A 548 -1.06 -25.06 -1.53
CA PRO A 548 0.17 -24.30 -1.70
C PRO A 548 0.82 -24.64 -3.05
N PHE A 549 1.40 -23.65 -3.73
CA PHE A 549 2.14 -23.93 -4.97
C PHE A 549 3.36 -24.81 -4.71
N ASP A 550 3.81 -24.82 -3.46
CA ASP A 550 4.81 -25.75 -2.99
C ASP A 550 4.47 -26.37 -1.62
N THR A 551 5.07 -25.92 -0.51
CA THR A 551 4.84 -26.43 0.86
C THR A 551 4.22 -25.39 1.79
N GLY A 552 3.87 -25.82 3.01
CA GLY A 552 3.35 -24.95 4.07
C GLY A 552 4.42 -23.97 4.56
N VAL A 553 5.42 -24.48 5.29
CA VAL A 553 6.53 -23.67 5.82
C VAL A 553 7.89 -24.09 5.24
N THR A 554 8.74 -23.13 4.89
CA THR A 554 10.14 -23.33 4.45
C THR A 554 11.12 -22.47 5.21
N ASP A 555 12.38 -22.90 5.27
CA ASP A 555 13.51 -22.14 5.79
C ASP A 555 14.69 -22.09 4.81
N HIS A 556 15.32 -20.92 4.74
CA HIS A 556 16.48 -20.64 3.89
C HIS A 556 17.57 -19.97 4.73
N LEU A 557 18.50 -20.77 5.23
CA LEU A 557 19.59 -20.30 6.08
C LEU A 557 20.80 -19.91 5.27
N ASN A 558 21.32 -18.70 5.48
CA ASN A 558 22.57 -18.27 4.87
C ASN A 558 23.75 -19.04 5.52
N PRO A 559 24.53 -19.83 4.75
CA PRO A 559 25.65 -20.61 5.27
C PRO A 559 26.74 -19.76 5.96
N ASN A 560 26.79 -18.47 5.65
CA ASN A 560 27.80 -17.53 6.13
C ASN A 560 27.28 -16.55 7.21
N GLY A 561 26.07 -16.73 7.75
CA GLY A 561 25.59 -15.94 8.88
C GLY A 561 24.08 -15.98 9.11
N GLY A 562 23.67 -15.91 10.39
CA GLY A 562 22.27 -15.88 10.82
C GLY A 562 21.74 -17.27 11.18
N ILE A 563 21.36 -17.48 12.44
CA ILE A 563 20.70 -18.70 12.92
C ILE A 563 19.21 -18.48 13.18
N LEU A 564 18.45 -19.57 13.27
CA LEU A 564 17.11 -19.55 13.86
C LEU A 564 17.23 -19.84 15.35
N ASN A 565 16.76 -18.92 16.19
CA ASN A 565 16.81 -19.05 17.64
C ASN A 565 15.39 -18.95 18.21
N HIS A 566 14.85 -20.05 18.73
CA HIS A 566 13.45 -20.13 19.18
C HIS A 566 12.44 -19.74 18.09
N VAL A 567 12.55 -20.37 16.92
CA VAL A 567 11.51 -20.35 15.89
C VAL A 567 10.68 -21.62 16.03
N GLU A 568 9.43 -21.47 16.47
CA GLU A 568 8.51 -22.57 16.71
C GLU A 568 7.45 -22.64 15.62
N VAL A 569 7.20 -23.84 15.10
CA VAL A 569 6.14 -24.13 14.12
C VAL A 569 5.27 -25.23 14.69
N ARG A 570 3.97 -24.96 14.92
CA ARG A 570 3.05 -25.95 15.51
C ARG A 570 1.61 -25.78 15.05
N ASN A 571 0.81 -26.85 15.08
CA ASN A 571 -0.63 -26.83 14.79
C ASN A 571 -1.06 -26.24 13.42
N ASN A 572 -0.14 -26.09 12.47
CA ASN A 572 -0.52 -25.67 11.12
C ASN A 572 -1.14 -26.85 10.35
N GLN A 573 -2.14 -26.55 9.53
CA GLN A 573 -2.85 -27.53 8.73
C GLN A 573 -2.59 -27.30 7.24
N THR A 574 -2.20 -28.34 6.51
CA THR A 574 -2.06 -28.30 5.05
C THR A 574 -3.13 -29.17 4.39
N MET A 575 -3.85 -28.61 3.43
CA MET A 575 -4.89 -29.30 2.66
C MET A 575 -4.80 -29.00 1.15
N SER A 576 -5.29 -29.92 0.32
CA SER A 576 -5.23 -29.79 -1.14
C SER A 576 -6.32 -28.88 -1.73
N GLN A 577 -7.43 -28.69 -1.02
CA GLN A 577 -8.55 -27.86 -1.42
C GLN A 577 -9.47 -27.60 -0.22
N LEU A 578 -10.21 -26.51 -0.23
CA LEU A 578 -11.33 -26.30 0.69
C LEU A 578 -12.49 -27.25 0.33
N SER A 579 -13.15 -27.79 1.34
CA SER A 579 -14.39 -28.54 1.14
C SER A 579 -15.47 -27.58 0.63
N ARG A 580 -15.97 -27.83 -0.59
CA ARG A 580 -17.14 -27.10 -1.09
C ARG A 580 -18.30 -27.39 -0.14
N PRO A 581 -19.03 -26.38 0.38
CA PRO A 581 -20.34 -26.64 0.94
C PRO A 581 -21.11 -27.42 -0.13
N ALA A 582 -21.66 -28.58 0.22
CA ALA A 582 -22.67 -29.20 -0.64
C ALA A 582 -23.67 -28.09 -0.99
N GLN A 583 -24.04 -27.94 -2.27
CA GLN A 583 -25.14 -27.07 -2.67
C GLN A 583 -26.39 -27.56 -1.93
N ALA A 584 -26.60 -27.02 -0.72
CA ALA A 584 -27.79 -27.25 0.05
C ALA A 584 -28.88 -26.51 -0.71
N GLY A 585 -29.89 -27.27 -1.14
CA GLY A 585 -31.10 -26.73 -1.70
C GLY A 585 -31.60 -25.55 -0.86
N LEU A 586 -32.02 -24.51 -1.57
CA LEU A 586 -32.71 -23.32 -1.08
C LEU A 586 -33.49 -23.56 0.22
N SER A 587 -32.91 -23.15 1.35
CA SER A 587 -33.68 -22.68 2.51
C SER A 587 -32.83 -21.68 3.29
N ALA A 588 -33.17 -20.41 3.15
CA ALA A 588 -32.55 -19.30 3.86
C ALA A 588 -32.76 -19.43 5.38
N PRO A 589 -31.73 -19.20 6.21
CA PRO A 589 -31.96 -18.75 7.57
C PRO A 589 -32.38 -17.27 7.54
N ALA A 590 -33.42 -16.95 8.29
CA ALA A 590 -33.98 -15.61 8.39
C ALA A 590 -32.93 -14.55 8.76
N SER A 591 -32.98 -13.42 8.06
CA SER A 591 -32.26 -12.19 8.35
C SER A 591 -32.45 -11.77 9.81
N LYS A 592 -31.38 -11.79 10.60
CA LYS A 592 -31.28 -10.95 11.79
C LYS A 592 -30.36 -9.79 11.44
N SER A 593 -30.90 -8.58 11.56
CA SER A 593 -30.14 -7.34 11.51
C SER A 593 -29.01 -7.36 12.55
N VAL A 594 -27.76 -7.47 12.11
CA VAL A 594 -26.60 -7.28 12.99
C VAL A 594 -26.17 -5.82 12.88
N GLY A 595 -26.90 -4.95 13.56
CA GLY A 595 -26.37 -3.69 14.03
C GLY A 595 -25.67 -3.94 15.36
N GLN A 596 -24.47 -4.52 15.34
CA GLN A 596 -23.57 -4.57 16.50
C GLN A 596 -22.14 -4.44 16.01
N ALA A 597 -21.55 -3.28 16.28
CA ALA A 597 -20.11 -3.09 16.25
C ALA A 597 -19.43 -4.20 17.06
N LEU A 598 -18.48 -4.90 16.45
CA LEU A 598 -17.55 -5.77 17.15
C LEU A 598 -16.77 -4.91 18.16
N LYS A 599 -17.21 -4.93 19.42
CA LYS A 599 -16.39 -4.45 20.53
C LYS A 599 -15.25 -5.44 20.72
N VAL A 600 -14.11 -5.15 20.09
CA VAL A 600 -12.82 -5.70 20.52
C VAL A 600 -12.62 -5.27 21.97
N LYS A 601 -12.41 -6.25 22.84
CA LYS A 601 -12.22 -6.01 24.28
C LYS A 601 -10.78 -5.53 24.46
N GLU A 602 -10.56 -4.23 24.36
CA GLU A 602 -9.29 -3.60 24.74
C GLU A 602 -9.09 -3.75 26.26
N GLU A 603 -7.99 -4.38 26.67
CA GLU A 603 -7.49 -4.18 28.03
C GLU A 603 -6.80 -2.81 28.09
N PRO A 604 -7.16 -1.94 29.04
CA PRO A 604 -6.52 -0.63 29.15
C PRO A 604 -5.07 -0.77 29.65
N LEU A 605 -4.15 -0.14 28.94
CA LEU A 605 -2.76 0.12 29.36
C LEU A 605 -2.74 0.77 30.75
N GLN A 606 -2.19 0.07 31.74
CA GLN A 606 -1.97 0.63 33.08
C GLN A 606 -0.81 1.65 33.05
N VAL A 607 -1.14 2.93 33.20
CA VAL A 607 -0.16 4.00 33.43
C VAL A 607 0.12 4.09 34.93
N SER A 608 1.33 3.73 35.34
CA SER A 608 1.83 3.87 36.71
C SER A 608 2.07 5.35 37.07
N ALA A 609 1.14 5.96 37.80
CA ALA A 609 1.28 7.34 38.30
C ALA A 609 2.18 7.41 39.54
N VAL A 610 3.30 8.13 39.45
CA VAL A 610 4.14 8.53 40.59
C VAL A 610 3.45 9.64 41.38
N LYS A 611 3.18 9.39 42.67
CA LYS A 611 2.62 10.36 43.63
C LYS A 611 3.68 11.36 44.10
N VAL A 612 3.35 12.66 44.05
CA VAL A 612 3.90 13.68 44.95
C VAL A 612 2.71 14.45 45.56
N PRO A 613 2.60 14.59 46.90
CA PRO A 613 1.45 15.21 47.54
C PRO A 613 1.68 16.72 47.72
N HIS A 614 0.64 17.56 47.65
CA HIS A 614 0.49 18.75 48.50
C HIS A 614 -0.96 19.25 48.56
N GLN A 615 -1.35 19.70 49.76
CA GLN A 615 -2.71 20.00 50.25
C GLN A 615 -3.36 21.26 49.67
N PRO A 616 -4.71 21.40 49.78
CA PRO A 616 -5.48 22.51 49.20
C PRO A 616 -5.76 23.65 50.19
N SER A 617 -5.80 24.89 49.69
CA SER A 617 -6.30 26.07 50.40
C SER A 617 -7.43 26.74 49.61
N LYS A 618 -8.61 26.84 50.25
CA LYS A 618 -9.82 27.53 49.78
C LYS A 618 -9.69 29.04 49.92
N VAL A 619 -10.14 29.83 48.93
CA VAL A 619 -10.74 31.18 49.15
C VAL A 619 -11.81 31.47 48.07
N GLN A 620 -12.92 32.06 48.51
CA GLN A 620 -14.15 32.48 47.79
C GLN A 620 -14.03 33.83 47.03
N PRO A 621 -15.03 34.21 46.19
CA PRO A 621 -14.91 35.23 45.15
C PRO A 621 -15.39 36.64 45.56
N SER A 622 -14.96 37.67 44.82
CA SER A 622 -15.49 39.03 44.93
C SER A 622 -16.00 39.59 43.59
N LYS A 623 -17.15 40.26 43.66
CA LYS A 623 -17.85 41.01 42.60
C LYS A 623 -17.34 42.46 42.52
N LYS A 624 -17.38 43.07 41.32
CA LYS A 624 -18.00 44.38 40.93
C LYS A 624 -17.32 44.96 39.67
N GLN A 625 -18.06 45.16 38.57
CA GLN A 625 -18.65 46.44 38.08
C GLN A 625 -17.60 47.52 37.74
N THR A 626 -17.42 47.91 36.47
CA THR A 626 -18.11 49.00 35.73
C THR A 626 -17.33 49.10 34.38
N GLY A 627 -17.84 49.37 33.17
CA GLY A 627 -18.89 50.28 32.70
C GLY A 627 -18.21 51.34 31.80
N LEU A 628 -18.46 51.35 30.47
CA LEU A 628 -18.55 52.55 29.59
C LEU A 628 -18.72 52.19 28.10
N ASN A 629 -19.31 53.13 27.37
CA ASN A 629 -20.19 52.96 26.21
C ASN A 629 -19.68 53.77 25.00
N LEU A 630 -19.95 53.26 23.79
CA LEU A 630 -20.04 53.83 22.42
C LEU A 630 -19.59 55.28 22.09
N LYS A 631 -18.81 55.46 20.99
CA LYS A 631 -19.24 56.07 19.68
C LYS A 631 -18.09 56.45 18.72
N GLN A 632 -18.34 56.21 17.41
CA GLN A 632 -17.91 56.95 16.19
C GLN A 632 -16.41 56.91 15.76
N ALA A 633 -15.98 56.87 14.50
CA ALA A 633 -16.62 56.84 13.16
C ALA A 633 -15.55 56.56 12.06
N LYS A 634 -16.04 56.39 10.82
CA LYS A 634 -15.47 56.71 9.49
C LYS A 634 -14.78 55.62 8.65
N THR A 635 -15.54 55.22 7.63
CA THR A 635 -15.17 54.66 6.33
C THR A 635 -14.22 55.56 5.54
N VAL A 636 -13.20 54.97 4.89
CA VAL A 636 -12.55 55.53 3.69
C VAL A 636 -12.28 54.39 2.70
N THR A 637 -12.96 54.47 1.56
CA THR A 637 -12.72 53.68 0.35
C THR A 637 -11.62 54.36 -0.47
N LYS A 638 -10.68 53.59 -1.03
CA LYS A 638 -9.83 54.06 -2.15
C LYS A 638 -9.66 52.96 -3.20
N THR A 639 -10.26 53.22 -4.36
CA THR A 639 -10.08 52.52 -5.62
C THR A 639 -8.79 53.00 -6.30
N VAL A 640 -7.99 52.09 -6.85
CA VAL A 640 -6.98 52.42 -7.88
C VAL A 640 -7.10 51.40 -9.02
N LYS A 641 -7.21 51.93 -10.25
CA LYS A 641 -7.34 51.19 -11.51
C LYS A 641 -6.01 50.58 -11.97
N PRO A 642 -6.03 49.49 -12.76
CA PRO A 642 -4.84 48.83 -13.30
C PRO A 642 -4.36 49.50 -14.60
N ASN A 643 -3.05 49.43 -14.86
CA ASN A 643 -2.45 49.91 -16.11
C ASN A 643 -1.28 48.98 -16.53
N TYR A 644 -1.34 48.55 -17.80
CA TYR A 644 -0.30 47.98 -18.68
C TYR A 644 0.04 46.47 -18.68
N VAL A 645 -0.60 45.77 -19.63
CA VAL A 645 -0.04 45.02 -20.80
C VAL A 645 1.31 44.29 -20.64
N LEU A 646 1.25 42.96 -20.72
CA LEU A 646 2.39 42.05 -20.96
C LEU A 646 2.76 42.04 -22.46
N LYS A 647 4.06 42.26 -22.76
CA LYS A 647 4.68 41.92 -24.05
C LYS A 647 5.33 40.54 -23.94
N ALA A 648 5.04 39.68 -24.92
CA ALA A 648 5.74 38.42 -25.13
C ALA A 648 7.15 38.66 -25.69
N THR A 649 8.14 37.92 -25.17
CA THR A 649 9.41 37.66 -25.86
C THR A 649 9.89 36.24 -25.59
N ASN A 650 10.07 35.49 -26.68
CA ASN A 650 10.82 34.25 -26.75
C ASN A 650 12.30 34.48 -26.38
N SER A 651 12.89 33.58 -25.59
CA SER A 651 14.27 33.17 -25.79
C SER A 651 14.53 31.77 -25.23
N LYS A 652 15.21 30.97 -26.04
CA LYS A 652 15.79 29.68 -25.68
C LYS A 652 16.94 29.90 -24.69
N GLN A 653 17.01 29.13 -23.61
CA GLN A 653 18.30 28.68 -23.07
C GLN A 653 18.16 27.43 -22.20
N LYS A 654 19.03 26.45 -22.49
CA LYS A 654 19.31 25.25 -21.70
C LYS A 654 20.06 25.64 -20.42
N SER A 655 19.67 25.09 -19.27
CA SER A 655 20.54 24.28 -18.37
C SER A 655 19.95 24.12 -16.95
N PHE A 656 20.05 22.89 -16.45
CA PHE A 656 20.28 22.45 -15.06
C PHE A 656 19.83 23.34 -13.89
N LEU A 657 18.89 22.83 -13.08
CA LEU A 657 18.85 23.11 -11.65
C LEU A 657 18.52 21.83 -10.84
N LYS A 658 19.52 21.38 -10.06
CA LYS A 658 19.30 20.78 -8.75
C LYS A 658 18.93 21.92 -7.81
N ALA A 659 17.87 21.77 -7.01
CA ALA A 659 17.54 22.67 -5.91
C ALA A 659 17.23 21.84 -4.66
N PRO A 660 17.85 22.14 -3.51
CA PRO A 660 17.34 21.73 -2.22
C PRO A 660 16.48 22.85 -1.62
N SER A 661 15.31 22.48 -1.11
CA SER A 661 14.36 23.35 -0.42
C SER A 661 14.65 23.35 1.08
N ALA A 662 14.99 24.51 1.65
CA ALA A 662 14.98 24.73 3.09
C ALA A 662 14.69 26.21 3.39
N LEU A 663 13.61 26.48 4.13
CA LEU A 663 13.26 27.74 4.83
C LEU A 663 12.15 27.31 5.82
N PHE A 664 12.04 27.69 7.09
CA PHE A 664 12.50 28.87 7.82
C PHE A 664 12.47 28.54 9.34
N LEU A 665 13.36 29.15 10.14
CA LEU A 665 13.18 29.26 11.60
C LEU A 665 13.50 30.70 12.04
N TYR A 666 12.66 31.25 12.90
CA TYR A 666 12.65 32.64 13.37
C TYR A 666 13.32 32.74 14.76
N ARG A 667 14.34 33.59 14.96
CA ARG A 667 14.43 34.55 16.11
C ARG A 667 15.69 35.43 16.12
N MET A 668 15.40 36.74 16.08
CA MET A 668 15.91 37.87 16.87
C MET A 668 17.40 38.01 17.30
N MET A 669 17.90 39.18 16.91
CA MET A 669 18.73 40.16 17.66
C MET A 669 20.19 39.83 17.99
N GLY A 670 21.10 40.61 17.40
CA GLY A 670 22.49 40.71 17.88
C GLY A 670 23.45 41.39 16.90
N LEU A 671 23.47 42.72 16.95
CA LEU A 671 24.52 43.67 16.56
C LEU A 671 25.77 43.23 15.74
N SER A 672 25.94 43.95 14.63
CA SER A 672 27.13 44.68 14.15
C SER A 672 28.49 43.99 13.92
N GLN A 673 28.90 44.13 12.65
CA GLN A 673 30.17 44.70 12.16
C GLN A 673 31.44 43.84 11.98
N THR A 674 31.88 43.89 10.71
CA THR A 674 33.27 44.03 10.19
C THR A 674 34.20 42.80 10.23
N VAL A 675 34.91 42.41 9.17
CA VAL A 675 35.28 42.99 7.85
C VAL A 675 35.11 41.94 6.75
#